data_AF-C5DFX6-F1
#
_entry.id   AF-C5DFX6-F1
#
_cell.length_a   1.000
_cell.length_b   1.000
_cell.length_c   1.000
_cell.angle_alpha   90.00
_cell.angle_beta   90.00
_cell.angle_gamma   90.00
#
_symmetry.space_group_name_H-M   'P 1'
#
loop_
_entity.id
_entity.type
_entity.pdbx_description
1 polymer ?
#
loop_
_entity_poly.entity_id
_entity_poly.type
_entity_poly.pdbx_seq_one_letter_code
_entity_poly.pdbx_strand_id
1 'polypeptide(L)'
;MQSGVSSFSGSSDNSQLSLNLQNNAPVAGNYGVPVWTKDHYKSQYKAPPYLSNYVPGLRDASAQVSAERRKLDNEKALIAYYSSKIHVSRHDSIISGCSNPSVGSDNSRRSARMKHALKSTHKTFGDHGSPLRCAHDESKYSPEVFSKGYLNYCSKLPLPVLESTKLLKRHNMWIPMTRWDIRDKNSESEGPSLSHHDGNKEEDSRLFTDVKIHPADYPSNQNTFVGSMTIPPLFGEMKLPPFAYQCTVDLDDNIYTLGGLTSSYLYSDEAPDLSSFHVDGVPNLPPPLLDNVVNNPCMVNNHDLYVISSSSSRVQKPTTTGQVPPPLLCMTGSVLTKRHIFYYGGFEIKTETTVDEQTGKFFLKKRAYLHNTAYILDVVTFKFTKVELVAQPTKFNAYPATVPRFGHAQVSVQLSPTTTLKCAACSASSSSESKTDESKPENIGASSPISQPLDLRSQSETSLTAEKVINTKLSNSLNSGVFTVIVMGGYRQINEDEYETLNDLWKLEVTVTARGKRNYFKFADTALATPFARVLNEHEGGTWPGARAFQACEVYDTELLKTYSSKPKLLENLRANFCIEPETLSPGVMSPGEKAPSLTRRSELYENHHIHAYGDSTCSGAWNHKSNANTQFTGKTLLVHGGSDKEHVYGDMWWFDLDNEEWTLVPTYVKRTDSKCHSNEVQLPLVGHTLVRIASNAVLTGGLSQEDVDKLWSRNKTQSDPNPALPPSLTGALHLLDLSSLVLKPFLLGTDPNEIQRARNIGWPEVLRFICAPGMHKNGFVYLVGGMMFNISKVEELYLRGTMTVFILPIITTPKVVTI
;
A
#
# COMPACT_ATOMS: atom_id res chain seq x y z
N MET A 1 -70.11 -42.45 6.34
CA MET A 1 -69.05 -43.47 6.27
C MET A 1 -67.85 -42.96 7.07
N GLN A 2 -67.32 -43.83 7.92
CA GLN A 2 -66.16 -43.78 8.85
C GLN A 2 -65.02 -42.80 8.49
N SER A 3 -64.13 -42.30 9.38
CA SER A 3 -64.02 -42.11 10.84
C SER A 3 -62.56 -41.70 11.15
N GLY A 4 -62.33 -40.94 12.24
CA GLY A 4 -61.04 -40.79 12.95
C GLY A 4 -60.43 -39.38 12.84
N VAL A 5 -60.49 -38.45 13.80
CA VAL A 5 -60.26 -38.40 15.28
C VAL A 5 -58.79 -38.46 15.70
N SER A 6 -58.26 -37.31 16.12
CA SER A 6 -57.58 -37.04 17.42
C SER A 6 -56.95 -35.63 17.39
N SER A 7 -56.58 -34.99 18.49
CA SER A 7 -57.36 -34.37 19.57
C SER A 7 -56.36 -33.58 20.46
N PHE A 8 -56.86 -32.58 21.20
CA PHE A 8 -56.23 -31.81 22.31
C PHE A 8 -55.30 -30.63 21.90
N SER A 9 -55.68 -29.36 22.10
CA SER A 9 -55.86 -28.56 23.35
C SER A 9 -54.53 -28.09 23.96
N GLY A 10 -54.33 -26.87 24.43
CA GLY A 10 -55.26 -25.78 24.68
C GLY A 10 -54.51 -24.48 24.97
N SER A 11 -55.23 -23.37 24.81
CA SER A 11 -54.80 -22.03 25.14
C SER A 11 -55.01 -21.74 26.63
N SER A 12 -54.09 -21.00 27.23
CA SER A 12 -54.43 -20.05 28.29
C SER A 12 -53.34 -18.99 28.45
N ASP A 13 -53.80 -17.75 28.38
CA ASP A 13 -53.11 -16.52 28.72
C ASP A 13 -52.52 -16.54 30.14
N ASN A 14 -51.36 -15.87 30.30
CA ASN A 14 -51.07 -14.87 31.33
C ASN A 14 -49.55 -14.68 31.45
N SER A 15 -49.04 -13.54 30.98
CA SER A 15 -47.71 -13.05 31.39
C SER A 15 -47.86 -11.71 32.10
N GLN A 16 -48.05 -11.79 33.42
CA GLN A 16 -47.70 -10.70 34.33
C GLN A 16 -46.19 -10.74 34.55
N LEU A 17 -45.49 -9.73 34.04
CA LEU A 17 -44.08 -9.49 34.36
C LEU A 17 -43.98 -8.85 35.74
N SER A 18 -43.64 -9.65 36.75
CA SER A 18 -43.21 -9.20 38.06
C SER A 18 -41.70 -8.87 38.03
N LEU A 19 -41.39 -7.61 38.29
CA LEU A 19 -40.04 -7.10 38.54
C LEU A 19 -39.55 -7.63 39.89
N ASN A 20 -38.62 -8.58 39.89
CA ASN A 20 -37.80 -8.91 41.04
C ASN A 20 -36.36 -8.43 40.79
N LEU A 21 -36.03 -7.28 41.38
CA LEU A 21 -34.67 -6.82 41.61
C LEU A 21 -34.02 -7.75 42.65
N GLN A 22 -33.14 -8.65 42.23
CA GLN A 22 -32.17 -9.28 43.12
C GLN A 22 -30.78 -8.68 42.87
N ASN A 23 -30.28 -8.02 43.90
CA ASN A 23 -28.92 -7.53 44.04
C ASN A 23 -27.93 -8.70 43.91
N ASN A 24 -27.22 -8.77 42.78
CA ASN A 24 -26.00 -9.56 42.64
C ASN A 24 -24.79 -8.63 42.71
N ALA A 25 -24.20 -8.54 43.91
CA ALA A 25 -22.83 -8.03 44.06
C ALA A 25 -21.86 -9.05 43.44
N PRO A 26 -20.81 -8.63 42.72
CA PRO A 26 -19.85 -9.55 42.14
C PRO A 26 -19.00 -10.15 43.26
N VAL A 27 -19.14 -11.45 43.47
CA VAL A 27 -18.21 -12.24 44.28
C VAL A 27 -16.86 -12.19 43.57
N ALA A 28 -15.83 -11.70 44.27
CA ALA A 28 -14.45 -11.72 43.82
C ALA A 28 -13.97 -13.18 43.70
N GLY A 29 -14.22 -13.78 42.55
CA GLY A 29 -13.67 -15.07 42.17
C GLY A 29 -12.18 -14.93 41.91
N ASN A 30 -11.37 -15.66 42.67
CA ASN A 30 -9.99 -15.96 42.30
C ASN A 30 -10.02 -16.65 40.92
N TYR A 31 -9.74 -15.90 39.86
CA TYR A 31 -9.45 -16.47 38.55
C TYR A 31 -8.12 -17.21 38.67
N GLY A 32 -8.21 -18.52 38.96
CA GLY A 32 -7.07 -19.42 38.83
C GLY A 32 -6.54 -19.28 37.41
N VAL A 33 -5.27 -18.90 37.27
CA VAL A 33 -4.58 -18.86 35.99
C VAL A 33 -4.77 -20.23 35.34
N PRO A 34 -5.31 -20.32 34.11
CA PRO A 34 -5.50 -21.59 33.44
C PRO A 34 -4.18 -22.36 33.45
N VAL A 35 -4.20 -23.63 33.87
CA VAL A 35 -3.00 -24.49 33.83
C VAL A 35 -2.66 -24.73 32.35
N TRP A 36 -1.55 -24.16 31.89
CA TRP A 36 -1.11 -24.30 30.50
C TRP A 36 -0.59 -25.72 30.28
N THR A 37 -1.34 -26.56 29.58
CA THR A 37 -0.90 -27.90 29.20
C THR A 37 0.11 -27.79 28.06
N LYS A 38 1.27 -28.46 28.20
CA LYS A 38 2.37 -28.45 27.21
C LYS A 38 1.92 -28.91 25.81
N ASP A 39 0.79 -29.60 25.72
CA ASP A 39 0.21 -30.12 24.47
C ASP A 39 -0.23 -29.05 23.47
N HIS A 40 -0.39 -27.78 23.88
CA HIS A 40 -0.76 -26.69 22.97
C HIS A 40 0.42 -26.11 22.18
N TYR A 41 1.67 -26.35 22.59
CA TYR A 41 2.86 -25.74 22.00
C TYR A 41 3.60 -26.71 21.07
N LYS A 42 2.89 -27.23 20.07
CA LYS A 42 3.42 -28.27 19.17
C LYS A 42 4.24 -27.70 18.01
N SER A 43 4.01 -26.44 17.64
CA SER A 43 4.62 -25.87 16.44
C SER A 43 6.07 -25.44 16.69
N GLN A 44 6.96 -25.96 15.84
CA GLN A 44 8.34 -25.49 15.70
C GLN A 44 8.50 -24.85 14.33
N TYR A 45 9.32 -23.81 14.26
CA TYR A 45 9.50 -23.01 13.05
C TYR A 45 10.97 -23.01 12.62
N LYS A 46 11.19 -22.79 11.33
CA LYS A 46 12.52 -22.48 10.77
C LYS A 46 12.58 -20.99 10.46
N ALA A 47 13.74 -20.38 10.64
CA ALA A 47 13.94 -18.99 10.25
C ALA A 47 13.84 -18.85 8.73
N PRO A 48 13.04 -17.90 8.19
CA PRO A 48 12.86 -17.77 6.76
C PRO A 48 14.13 -17.23 6.08
N PRO A 49 14.64 -17.88 5.03
CA PRO A 49 15.83 -17.40 4.33
C PRO A 49 15.59 -16.06 3.62
N TYR A 50 16.65 -15.31 3.37
CA TYR A 50 16.62 -14.15 2.47
C TYR A 50 16.82 -14.56 1.02
N LEU A 51 15.99 -14.01 0.12
CA LEU A 51 16.25 -14.03 -1.32
C LEU A 51 17.14 -12.87 -1.73
N SER A 52 16.77 -11.67 -1.28
CA SER A 52 17.49 -10.43 -1.61
C SER A 52 17.65 -9.59 -0.34
N ASN A 53 18.80 -8.94 -0.22
CA ASN A 53 19.16 -8.13 0.94
C ASN A 53 20.22 -7.09 0.57
N TYR A 54 20.64 -6.28 1.53
CA TYR A 54 21.78 -5.37 1.38
C TYR A 54 22.96 -5.78 2.26
N VAL A 55 24.16 -5.62 1.72
CA VAL A 55 25.44 -5.74 2.43
C VAL A 55 26.16 -4.40 2.51
N PRO A 56 26.97 -4.17 3.55
CA PRO A 56 27.76 -2.96 3.67
C PRO A 56 28.84 -2.90 2.58
N GLY A 57 28.85 -1.82 1.78
CA GLY A 57 29.85 -1.58 0.74
C GLY A 57 31.13 -0.93 1.26
N LEU A 58 31.05 -0.22 2.39
CA LEU A 58 32.21 0.24 3.16
C LEU A 58 32.51 -0.80 4.25
N ARG A 59 33.81 -1.04 4.50
CA ARG A 59 34.28 -2.01 5.50
C ARG A 59 33.54 -1.83 6.82
N ASP A 60 32.68 -2.79 7.11
CA ASP A 60 32.03 -2.89 8.40
C ASP A 60 32.90 -3.75 9.31
N ALA A 61 33.20 -3.26 10.51
CA ALA A 61 33.91 -4.04 11.53
C ALA A 61 33.11 -5.30 11.91
N SER A 62 31.78 -5.29 11.70
CA SER A 62 30.92 -6.47 11.91
C SER A 62 31.24 -7.63 10.97
N ALA A 63 31.79 -7.36 9.77
CA ALA A 63 32.16 -8.38 8.80
C ALA A 63 33.38 -9.22 9.24
N GLN A 64 34.12 -8.79 10.28
CA GLN A 64 35.22 -9.56 10.85
C GLN A 64 34.75 -10.66 11.81
N VAL A 65 33.48 -10.64 12.23
CA VAL A 65 32.90 -11.65 13.12
C VAL A 65 32.37 -12.82 12.29
N SER A 66 32.76 -14.05 12.65
CA SER A 66 32.30 -15.25 11.94
C SER A 66 30.77 -15.35 11.94
N ALA A 67 30.20 -15.94 10.89
CA ALA A 67 28.75 -16.14 10.77
C ALA A 67 28.19 -16.96 11.94
N GLU A 68 28.91 -17.98 12.40
CA GLU A 68 28.57 -18.79 13.57
C GLU A 68 28.47 -17.94 14.85
N ARG A 69 29.41 -17.01 15.03
CA ARG A 69 29.39 -16.13 16.19
C ARG A 69 28.22 -15.15 16.12
N ARG A 70 27.94 -14.58 14.94
CA ARG A 70 26.78 -13.71 14.71
C ARG A 70 25.46 -14.46 14.94
N LYS A 71 25.36 -15.72 14.50
CA LYS A 71 24.23 -16.60 14.79
C LYS A 71 23.99 -16.75 16.29
N LEU A 72 25.04 -17.05 17.06
CA LEU A 72 24.95 -17.20 18.50
C LEU A 72 24.59 -15.88 19.21
N ASP A 73 25.09 -14.75 18.72
CA ASP A 73 24.72 -13.43 19.25
C ASP A 73 23.27 -13.07 18.90
N ASN A 74 22.77 -13.43 17.70
CA ASN A 74 21.36 -13.28 17.30
C ASN A 74 20.43 -14.17 18.15
N GLU A 75 20.83 -15.40 18.44
CA GLU A 75 20.09 -16.31 19.33
C GLU A 75 20.00 -15.73 20.75
N LYS A 76 21.11 -15.23 21.30
CA LYS A 76 21.12 -14.54 22.60
C LYS A 76 20.24 -13.30 22.61
N ALA A 77 20.26 -12.50 21.55
CA ALA A 77 19.40 -11.33 21.42
C ALA A 77 17.92 -11.72 21.40
N LEU A 78 17.57 -12.81 20.71
CA LEU A 78 16.21 -13.34 20.65
C LEU A 78 15.74 -13.87 22.02
N ILE A 79 16.61 -14.62 22.72
CA ILE A 79 16.37 -15.08 24.09
C ILE A 79 16.14 -13.87 25.00
N ALA A 80 17.01 -12.86 24.98
CA ALA A 80 16.88 -11.66 25.79
C ALA A 80 15.58 -10.89 25.47
N TYR A 81 15.20 -10.80 24.19
CA TYR A 81 13.94 -10.20 23.75
C TYR A 81 12.75 -10.90 24.40
N TYR A 82 12.66 -12.23 24.32
CA TYR A 82 11.54 -12.97 24.92
C TYR A 82 11.60 -13.04 26.45
N SER A 83 12.79 -13.07 27.05
CA SER A 83 12.94 -12.94 28.51
C SER A 83 12.39 -11.62 29.03
N SER A 84 12.50 -10.53 28.26
CA SER A 84 11.90 -9.24 28.63
C SER A 84 10.36 -9.25 28.62
N LYS A 85 9.74 -10.28 28.02
CA LYS A 85 8.27 -10.41 27.88
C LYS A 85 7.63 -11.35 28.92
N ILE A 86 8.41 -11.93 29.84
CA ILE A 86 7.91 -12.89 30.85
C ILE A 86 6.99 -12.22 31.90
N HIS A 87 7.11 -10.90 32.12
CA HIS A 87 6.43 -10.20 33.22
C HIS A 87 5.58 -9.00 32.80
N VAL A 88 5.20 -8.91 31.52
CA VAL A 88 4.30 -7.83 31.09
C VAL A 88 2.89 -8.21 31.52
N SER A 89 2.40 -7.56 32.58
CA SER A 89 0.99 -7.56 32.98
C SER A 89 0.11 -7.39 31.74
N ARG A 90 -0.99 -8.15 31.62
CA ARG A 90 -1.93 -8.09 30.48
C ARG A 90 -2.47 -6.68 30.18
N HIS A 91 -2.32 -5.74 31.12
CA HIS A 91 -2.77 -4.35 30.99
C HIS A 91 -1.71 -3.37 30.43
N ASP A 92 -0.44 -3.77 30.31
CA ASP A 92 0.63 -2.88 29.88
C ASP A 92 0.91 -3.00 28.38
N SER A 93 -0.09 -2.67 27.55
CA SER A 93 0.28 -2.06 26.27
C SER A 93 0.90 -0.71 26.61
N ILE A 94 2.17 -0.51 26.26
CA ILE A 94 2.85 0.79 26.34
C ILE A 94 2.19 1.70 25.29
N ILE A 95 0.98 2.18 25.59
CA ILE A 95 0.50 3.43 25.06
C ILE A 95 1.33 4.46 25.81
N SER A 96 2.26 5.12 25.12
CA SER A 96 3.07 6.21 25.64
C SER A 96 2.19 7.43 25.97
N GLY A 97 1.31 7.27 26.97
CA GLY A 97 0.56 8.32 27.62
C GLY A 97 1.32 8.91 28.81
N CYS A 98 2.64 9.10 28.70
CA CYS A 98 3.36 9.94 29.66
C CYS A 98 3.09 11.41 29.29
N SER A 99 1.97 11.93 29.76
CA SER A 99 1.82 13.37 29.95
C SER A 99 2.86 13.82 30.97
N ASN A 100 3.62 14.85 30.63
CA ASN A 100 4.57 15.50 31.54
C ASN A 100 3.88 15.81 32.88
N PRO A 101 4.42 15.40 34.05
CA PRO A 101 3.98 15.99 35.29
C PRO A 101 4.52 17.43 35.31
N SER A 102 3.58 18.37 35.16
CA SER A 102 3.80 19.78 35.44
C SER A 102 4.45 19.96 36.80
N VAL A 103 5.46 20.83 36.82
CA VAL A 103 6.07 21.42 38.02
C VAL A 103 4.97 21.95 38.92
N GLY A 104 4.74 21.26 40.04
CA GLY A 104 3.89 21.71 41.14
C GLY A 104 4.72 21.67 42.41
N SER A 105 5.19 22.83 42.85
CA SER A 105 5.66 23.06 44.21
C SER A 105 4.49 22.84 45.17
N ASP A 106 4.62 21.92 46.14
CA ASP A 106 4.50 22.31 47.55
C ASP A 106 4.76 21.16 48.54
N ASN A 107 5.18 21.59 49.72
CA ASN A 107 5.71 20.84 50.86
C ASN A 107 4.72 19.83 51.49
N SER A 108 5.23 18.66 51.91
CA SER A 108 5.54 18.37 53.33
C SER A 108 5.44 16.88 53.74
N ARG A 109 6.36 16.51 54.64
CA ARG A 109 6.34 15.43 55.66
C ARG A 109 6.57 13.96 55.25
N ARG A 110 7.84 13.58 55.49
CA ARG A 110 8.33 12.43 56.28
C ARG A 110 7.64 11.07 56.10
N SER A 111 8.34 10.15 55.43
CA SER A 111 8.54 8.79 55.96
C SER A 111 9.86 8.20 55.45
N ALA A 112 10.49 7.39 56.29
CA ALA A 112 11.86 6.97 56.21
C ALA A 112 12.05 5.62 55.51
N ARG A 113 13.08 5.56 54.66
CA ARG A 113 14.09 4.49 54.63
C ARG A 113 13.60 3.06 54.34
N MET A 114 13.75 2.64 53.09
CA MET A 114 14.59 1.47 52.78
C MET A 114 15.25 1.63 51.40
N LYS A 115 16.58 1.50 51.41
CA LYS A 115 17.47 1.52 50.25
C LYS A 115 17.57 0.09 49.72
N HIS A 116 17.30 -0.12 48.44
CA HIS A 116 18.06 -1.04 47.57
C HIS A 116 17.82 -0.59 46.12
N ALA A 117 18.63 0.40 45.70
CA ALA A 117 18.64 0.86 44.32
C ALA A 117 19.55 -0.04 43.48
N LEU A 118 18.99 -1.08 42.89
CA LEU A 118 19.51 -1.66 41.65
C LEU A 118 19.33 -0.57 40.58
N LYS A 119 20.42 0.10 40.22
CA LYS A 119 20.48 0.96 39.03
C LYS A 119 20.32 0.05 37.81
N SER A 120 19.07 -0.17 37.39
CA SER A 120 18.74 -0.65 36.04
C SER A 120 19.15 0.44 35.05
N THR A 121 20.35 0.30 34.49
CA THR A 121 20.73 1.02 33.28
C THR A 121 19.90 0.45 32.13
N HIS A 122 18.82 1.13 31.76
CA HIS A 122 18.19 0.97 30.45
C HIS A 122 19.18 1.43 29.38
N LYS A 123 20.10 0.54 28.99
CA LYS A 123 20.82 0.62 27.72
C LYS A 123 19.87 0.12 26.66
N THR A 124 19.27 1.04 25.91
CA THR A 124 18.73 0.75 24.58
C THR A 124 19.87 0.21 23.72
N PHE A 125 19.74 -1.03 23.25
CA PHE A 125 20.73 -1.78 22.45
C PHE A 125 20.86 -1.25 21.00
N GLY A 126 20.90 0.09 20.81
CA GLY A 126 21.01 0.74 19.51
C GLY A 126 22.37 1.35 19.18
N ASP A 127 23.32 1.41 20.12
CA ASP A 127 24.64 2.02 19.92
C ASP A 127 25.74 1.05 20.36
N HIS A 128 26.12 0.12 19.49
CA HIS A 128 27.42 -0.54 19.58
C HIS A 128 28.49 0.40 19.06
N GLY A 129 29.12 1.16 19.97
CA GLY A 129 30.37 1.86 19.69
C GLY A 129 31.48 0.85 19.35
N SER A 130 32.11 1.02 18.19
CA SER A 130 33.22 0.17 17.72
C SER A 130 34.43 0.19 18.67
N PRO A 131 35.06 -0.95 18.97
CA PRO A 131 36.41 -1.01 19.52
C PRO A 131 37.45 -0.66 18.45
N LEU A 132 38.54 0.01 18.86
CA LEU A 132 39.66 0.44 18.03
C LEU A 132 40.74 -0.66 17.87
N ARG A 133 41.31 -0.73 16.64
CA ARG A 133 42.57 -1.41 16.18
C ARG A 133 42.55 -2.96 16.11
N CYS A 134 43.30 -3.65 15.25
CA CYS A 134 44.50 -3.35 14.44
C CYS A 134 44.37 -3.91 13.01
N ALA A 135 45.14 -3.34 12.08
CA ALA A 135 45.23 -3.82 10.70
C ALA A 135 45.97 -5.17 10.65
N HIS A 136 45.32 -6.17 10.05
CA HIS A 136 46.04 -7.19 9.32
C HIS A 136 45.38 -7.42 7.97
N ASP A 137 46.28 -7.66 7.05
CA ASP A 137 46.20 -7.78 5.61
C ASP A 137 45.27 -8.92 5.19
N GLU A 138 44.26 -8.63 4.35
CA GLU A 138 43.76 -9.54 3.32
C GLU A 138 43.06 -8.73 2.21
N SER A 139 43.63 -8.85 1.01
CA SER A 139 43.19 -8.27 -0.24
C SER A 139 42.24 -9.20 -0.99
N LYS A 140 41.13 -8.67 -1.52
CA LYS A 140 40.54 -8.90 -2.87
C LYS A 140 39.08 -8.44 -2.94
N TYR A 141 38.93 -7.15 -2.75
CA TYR A 141 38.00 -6.31 -3.50
C TYR A 141 38.78 -5.00 -3.68
N SER A 142 38.49 -4.20 -4.70
CA SER A 142 38.89 -2.79 -4.67
C SER A 142 37.64 -2.01 -4.24
N PRO A 143 37.32 -1.95 -2.92
CA PRO A 143 36.33 -0.99 -2.42
C PRO A 143 36.69 0.42 -2.86
N GLU A 144 37.95 0.68 -3.22
CA GLU A 144 38.48 1.96 -3.67
C GLU A 144 37.65 2.61 -4.77
N VAL A 145 37.11 1.87 -5.75
CA VAL A 145 36.31 2.47 -6.84
C VAL A 145 34.98 3.01 -6.32
N PHE A 146 34.22 2.18 -5.59
CA PHE A 146 32.92 2.58 -5.04
C PHE A 146 33.04 3.53 -3.86
N SER A 147 34.01 3.31 -2.97
CA SER A 147 34.30 4.18 -1.83
C SER A 147 34.82 5.54 -2.27
N LYS A 148 35.63 5.66 -3.32
CA LYS A 148 36.05 6.96 -3.85
C LYS A 148 34.89 7.72 -4.48
N GLY A 149 33.99 7.04 -5.21
CA GLY A 149 32.75 7.63 -5.70
C GLY A 149 31.85 8.13 -4.57
N TYR A 150 31.67 7.31 -3.54
CA TYR A 150 30.88 7.64 -2.36
C TYR A 150 31.49 8.78 -1.53
N LEU A 151 32.79 8.73 -1.26
CA LEU A 151 33.52 9.79 -0.55
C LEU A 151 33.48 11.11 -1.34
N ASN A 152 33.56 11.05 -2.67
CA ASN A 152 33.36 12.22 -3.53
C ASN A 152 31.93 12.76 -3.43
N TYR A 153 30.91 11.90 -3.42
CA TYR A 153 29.52 12.33 -3.19
C TYR A 153 29.35 12.99 -1.81
N CYS A 154 29.85 12.36 -0.74
CA CYS A 154 29.84 12.90 0.60
C CYS A 154 30.55 14.26 0.71
N SER A 155 31.66 14.45 -0.01
CA SER A 155 32.39 15.73 -0.04
C SER A 155 31.61 16.88 -0.70
N LYS A 156 30.61 16.55 -1.55
CA LYS A 156 29.74 17.52 -2.22
C LYS A 156 28.47 17.84 -1.45
N LEU A 157 28.16 17.09 -0.39
CA LEU A 157 27.04 17.40 0.48
C LEU A 157 27.38 18.63 1.32
N PRO A 158 26.49 19.64 1.44
CA PRO A 158 26.68 20.78 2.32
C PRO A 158 26.57 20.31 3.77
N LEU A 159 27.66 19.78 4.32
CA LEU A 159 27.72 19.24 5.68
C LEU A 159 28.16 20.33 6.66
N PRO A 160 27.33 20.67 7.68
CA PRO A 160 27.71 21.62 8.70
C PRO A 160 28.68 20.97 9.70
N VAL A 161 29.92 21.49 9.78
CA VAL A 161 30.90 21.44 10.89
C VAL A 161 31.27 20.05 11.47
N LEU A 162 32.39 19.99 12.22
CA LEU A 162 33.11 18.81 12.73
C LEU A 162 32.28 17.61 13.25
N GLU A 163 31.09 17.80 13.82
CA GLU A 163 30.20 16.70 14.26
C GLU A 163 29.77 15.78 13.10
N SER A 164 29.73 16.32 11.87
CA SER A 164 29.44 15.59 10.63
C SER A 164 30.44 14.47 10.33
N THR A 165 31.70 14.53 10.78
CA THR A 165 32.67 13.46 10.48
C THR A 165 32.38 12.16 11.22
N LYS A 166 31.82 12.21 12.44
CA LYS A 166 31.40 10.99 13.16
C LYS A 166 30.15 10.38 12.52
N LEU A 167 29.22 11.22 12.05
CA LEU A 167 28.03 10.78 11.32
C LEU A 167 28.39 10.19 9.95
N LEU A 168 29.31 10.82 9.21
CA LEU A 168 29.85 10.29 7.95
C LEU A 168 30.48 8.91 8.12
N LYS A 169 31.18 8.66 9.24
CA LYS A 169 31.74 7.33 9.56
C LYS A 169 30.68 6.26 9.81
N ARG A 170 29.45 6.66 10.18
CA ARG A 170 28.32 5.75 10.40
C ARG A 170 27.54 5.48 9.13
N HIS A 171 27.59 6.39 8.14
CA HIS A 171 26.91 6.17 6.88
C HIS A 171 27.63 5.09 6.06
N ASN A 172 26.83 4.21 5.47
CA ASN A 172 27.29 3.17 4.56
C ASN A 172 26.60 3.32 3.20
N MET A 173 27.23 2.76 2.18
CA MET A 173 26.58 2.45 0.92
C MET A 173 26.19 0.97 0.98
N TRP A 174 24.90 0.72 1.01
CA TRP A 174 24.30 -0.60 1.10
C TRP A 174 24.17 -1.16 -0.32
N ILE A 175 24.99 -2.16 -0.63
CA ILE A 175 25.05 -2.80 -1.95
C ILE A 175 24.05 -3.95 -1.96
N PRO A 176 23.18 -4.04 -2.97
CA PRO A 176 22.22 -5.13 -3.06
C PRO A 176 22.93 -6.46 -3.32
N MET A 177 22.37 -7.51 -2.74
CA MET A 177 22.77 -8.88 -2.96
C MET A 177 21.53 -9.74 -3.13
N THR A 178 21.54 -10.56 -4.18
CA THR A 178 20.44 -11.47 -4.46
C THR A 178 20.96 -12.89 -4.68
N ARG A 179 20.32 -13.85 -4.02
CA ARG A 179 20.53 -15.28 -4.25
C ARG A 179 19.59 -15.71 -5.36
N TRP A 180 20.09 -15.75 -6.59
CA TRP A 180 19.30 -16.18 -7.74
C TRP A 180 19.30 -17.70 -7.94
N ASP A 181 20.31 -18.42 -7.44
CA ASP A 181 20.34 -19.88 -7.49
C ASP A 181 19.56 -20.50 -6.32
N ILE A 182 18.25 -20.63 -6.51
CA ILE A 182 17.33 -21.27 -5.55
C ILE A 182 17.38 -22.81 -5.70
N ARG A 183 17.94 -23.34 -6.79
CA ARG A 183 17.89 -24.77 -7.10
C ARG A 183 19.01 -25.56 -6.45
N ASP A 184 20.15 -24.92 -6.18
CA ASP A 184 21.27 -25.58 -5.51
C ASP A 184 21.02 -25.74 -3.99
N LYS A 185 20.31 -26.81 -3.63
CA LYS A 185 20.09 -27.22 -2.24
C LYS A 185 21.39 -27.55 -1.49
N ASN A 186 22.50 -27.77 -2.19
CA ASN A 186 23.78 -28.07 -1.53
C ASN A 186 24.52 -26.80 -1.09
N SER A 187 24.02 -25.62 -1.44
CA SER A 187 24.58 -24.33 -1.02
C SER A 187 24.16 -23.87 0.39
N GLU A 188 23.48 -24.72 1.18
CA GLU A 188 23.03 -24.41 2.55
C GLU A 188 24.16 -23.95 3.49
N SER A 189 25.42 -24.21 3.16
CA SER A 189 26.57 -23.95 4.03
C SER A 189 27.35 -22.66 3.76
N GLU A 190 27.02 -21.84 2.76
CA GLU A 190 27.81 -20.63 2.51
C GLU A 190 26.93 -19.37 2.46
N GLY A 191 27.21 -18.42 3.37
CA GLY A 191 26.98 -17.00 3.10
C GLY A 191 27.69 -16.58 1.80
N PRO A 192 27.80 -15.30 1.46
CA PRO A 192 28.76 -14.90 0.44
C PRO A 192 30.18 -15.26 0.89
N SER A 193 30.63 -16.50 0.65
CA SER A 193 32.04 -16.81 0.57
C SER A 193 32.50 -16.11 -0.71
N LEU A 194 33.20 -14.99 -0.51
CA LEU A 194 33.97 -14.33 -1.56
C LEU A 194 35.30 -15.08 -1.79
N SER A 195 35.45 -16.27 -1.22
CA SER A 195 36.64 -17.10 -1.32
C SER A 195 36.62 -17.91 -2.61
N HIS A 196 37.51 -17.51 -3.52
CA HIS A 196 38.28 -18.35 -4.44
C HIS A 196 37.64 -19.66 -4.88
N HIS A 197 36.87 -19.61 -5.97
CA HIS A 197 36.89 -20.70 -6.94
C HIS A 197 37.95 -20.40 -8.00
N ASP A 198 39.17 -20.91 -7.78
CA ASP A 198 40.15 -21.08 -8.85
C ASP A 198 39.64 -22.20 -9.76
N GLY A 199 39.00 -21.85 -10.89
CA GLY A 199 38.51 -22.86 -11.82
C GLY A 199 37.64 -22.38 -12.99
N ASN A 200 38.09 -21.39 -13.76
CA ASN A 200 37.77 -21.16 -15.20
C ASN A 200 36.32 -21.27 -15.72
N LYS A 201 35.30 -21.14 -14.89
CA LYS A 201 33.95 -20.79 -15.37
C LYS A 201 33.67 -19.37 -14.89
N GLU A 202 33.59 -18.43 -15.83
CA GLU A 202 32.92 -17.15 -15.63
C GLU A 202 31.47 -17.45 -15.26
N GLU A 203 31.22 -17.80 -14.01
CA GLU A 203 29.87 -17.79 -13.45
C GLU A 203 29.51 -16.33 -13.24
N ASP A 204 28.61 -15.86 -14.11
CA ASP A 204 28.04 -14.53 -14.10
C ASP A 204 27.74 -14.07 -12.68
N SER A 205 28.38 -12.95 -12.33
CA SER A 205 28.40 -12.35 -11.00
C SER A 205 27.02 -12.32 -10.31
N ARG A 206 26.95 -12.81 -9.06
CA ARG A 206 25.82 -12.74 -8.11
C ARG A 206 25.31 -11.30 -7.81
N LEU A 207 25.85 -10.29 -8.51
CA LEU A 207 25.55 -8.86 -8.37
C LEU A 207 24.60 -8.32 -9.44
N PHE A 208 24.26 -9.10 -10.48
CA PHE A 208 23.28 -8.65 -11.47
C PHE A 208 21.88 -8.62 -10.85
N THR A 209 21.44 -7.41 -10.47
CA THR A 209 20.09 -7.15 -9.96
C THR A 209 19.08 -6.83 -11.06
N ASP A 210 19.55 -6.80 -12.31
CA ASP A 210 18.83 -6.23 -13.44
C ASP A 210 18.17 -7.34 -14.25
N VAL A 211 16.84 -7.39 -14.19
CA VAL A 211 16.02 -8.37 -14.93
C VAL A 211 15.22 -7.61 -15.98
N LYS A 212 15.26 -8.06 -17.23
CA LYS A 212 14.48 -7.44 -18.30
C LYS A 212 12.99 -7.75 -18.14
N ILE A 213 12.16 -6.77 -18.52
CA ILE A 213 10.70 -6.85 -18.49
C ILE A 213 10.18 -6.72 -19.91
N HIS A 214 9.51 -7.76 -20.40
CA HIS A 214 8.92 -7.81 -21.73
C HIS A 214 7.38 -7.84 -21.62
N PRO A 215 6.64 -7.08 -22.46
CA PRO A 215 5.24 -7.37 -22.70
C PRO A 215 5.07 -8.79 -23.24
N ALA A 216 4.05 -9.54 -22.81
CA ALA A 216 3.84 -10.89 -23.34
C ALA A 216 3.49 -10.92 -24.85
N ASP A 217 2.95 -9.83 -25.40
CA ASP A 217 2.65 -9.66 -26.82
C ASP A 217 3.82 -9.10 -27.65
N TYR A 218 5.06 -9.25 -27.16
CA TYR A 218 6.27 -8.74 -27.80
C TYR A 218 6.42 -9.24 -29.25
N PRO A 219 6.29 -8.39 -30.28
CA PRO A 219 6.57 -8.80 -31.65
C PRO A 219 8.08 -8.96 -31.81
N SER A 220 8.52 -10.14 -32.25
CA SER A 220 9.95 -10.50 -32.40
C SER A 220 10.77 -9.56 -33.29
N ASN A 221 10.13 -8.70 -34.07
CA ASN A 221 10.74 -7.95 -35.17
C ASN A 221 10.77 -6.42 -34.95
N GLN A 222 10.47 -5.89 -33.77
CA GLN A 222 10.45 -4.43 -33.52
C GLN A 222 11.39 -4.02 -32.38
N ASN A 223 12.06 -2.87 -32.56
CA ASN A 223 12.82 -2.17 -31.53
C ASN A 223 11.86 -1.53 -30.51
N THR A 224 11.14 -2.34 -29.76
CA THR A 224 10.29 -1.86 -28.67
C THR A 224 11.13 -1.68 -27.40
N PHE A 225 10.77 -0.67 -26.61
CA PHE A 225 11.45 -0.40 -25.34
C PHE A 225 11.25 -1.59 -24.40
N VAL A 226 12.36 -2.16 -23.93
CA VAL A 226 12.38 -3.26 -22.94
C VAL A 226 12.49 -2.63 -21.56
N GLY A 227 11.59 -3.03 -20.66
CA GLY A 227 11.63 -2.57 -19.29
C GLY A 227 12.71 -3.28 -18.48
N SER A 228 12.90 -2.85 -17.24
CA SER A 228 13.88 -3.45 -16.34
C SER A 228 13.40 -3.42 -14.89
N MET A 229 13.62 -4.50 -14.18
CA MET A 229 13.56 -4.58 -12.73
C MET A 229 14.99 -4.46 -12.21
N THR A 230 15.26 -3.53 -11.29
CA THR A 230 16.58 -3.30 -10.70
C THR A 230 16.47 -3.16 -9.18
N ILE A 231 17.52 -3.44 -8.44
CA ILE A 231 17.60 -3.18 -6.99
C ILE A 231 18.70 -2.14 -6.79
N PRO A 232 18.38 -0.86 -6.57
CA PRO A 232 19.42 0.16 -6.43
C PRO A 232 20.19 -0.01 -5.12
N PRO A 233 21.46 0.42 -5.07
CA PRO A 233 22.16 0.62 -3.80
C PRO A 233 21.46 1.71 -2.98
N LEU A 234 21.49 1.55 -1.66
CA LEU A 234 20.92 2.51 -0.72
C LEU A 234 22.02 3.18 0.09
N PHE A 235 21.73 4.38 0.60
CA PHE A 235 22.69 5.16 1.39
C PHE A 235 22.11 5.46 2.77
N GLY A 236 22.88 5.28 3.83
CA GLY A 236 22.36 5.56 5.16
C GLY A 236 23.16 4.90 6.26
N GLU A 237 22.85 5.24 7.50
CA GLU A 237 23.48 4.62 8.68
C GLU A 237 23.06 3.16 8.87
N MET A 238 21.92 2.79 8.28
CA MET A 238 21.37 1.45 8.40
C MET A 238 20.84 0.95 7.06
N LYS A 239 20.87 -0.37 6.90
CA LYS A 239 20.22 -1.01 5.76
C LYS A 239 18.70 -1.03 5.93
N LEU A 240 18.02 -1.26 4.82
CA LEU A 240 16.60 -1.53 4.82
C LEU A 240 16.32 -2.90 5.48
N PRO A 241 15.48 -2.98 6.52
CA PRO A 241 15.05 -4.27 7.08
C PRO A 241 14.17 -5.07 6.12
N PRO A 242 14.09 -6.40 6.25
CA PRO A 242 13.07 -7.19 5.55
C PRO A 242 11.73 -7.01 6.24
N PHE A 243 10.86 -6.23 5.63
CA PHE A 243 9.51 -6.04 6.13
C PHE A 243 8.55 -7.12 5.63
N ALA A 244 7.66 -7.57 6.50
CA ALA A 244 6.47 -8.34 6.13
C ALA A 244 5.21 -7.71 6.74
N TYR A 245 4.12 -7.67 5.98
CA TYR A 245 2.82 -7.09 6.40
C TYR A 245 2.90 -5.62 6.88
N GLN A 246 3.88 -4.88 6.39
CA GLN A 246 4.11 -3.46 6.68
C GLN A 246 3.13 -2.55 5.94
N CYS A 247 2.94 -1.35 6.48
CA CYS A 247 2.31 -0.25 5.79
C CYS A 247 3.38 0.58 5.09
N THR A 248 3.19 0.93 3.81
CA THR A 248 4.07 1.87 3.11
C THR A 248 3.26 2.91 2.36
N VAL A 249 3.66 4.18 2.48
CA VAL A 249 3.01 5.33 1.85
C VAL A 249 4.06 6.22 1.21
N ASP A 250 3.88 6.60 -0.05
CA ASP A 250 4.70 7.62 -0.69
C ASP A 250 4.15 9.03 -0.44
N LEU A 251 5.04 9.97 -0.13
CA LEU A 251 4.69 11.37 0.05
C LEU A 251 5.86 12.26 -0.39
N ASP A 252 5.58 13.15 -1.34
CA ASP A 252 6.56 13.98 -2.04
C ASP A 252 7.73 13.13 -2.55
N ASP A 253 8.98 13.35 -2.11
CA ASP A 253 10.18 12.61 -2.52
C ASP A 253 10.53 11.41 -1.62
N ASN A 254 9.71 11.12 -0.62
CA ASN A 254 9.99 10.12 0.40
C ASN A 254 8.96 8.98 0.41
N ILE A 255 9.41 7.82 0.84
CA ILE A 255 8.61 6.60 1.05
C ILE A 255 8.67 6.28 2.54
N TYR A 256 7.52 6.22 3.19
CA TYR A 256 7.39 6.03 4.64
C TYR A 256 6.89 4.62 4.92
N THR A 257 7.68 3.81 5.62
CA THR A 257 7.34 2.43 5.98
C THR A 257 7.22 2.29 7.49
N LEU A 258 6.10 1.73 7.97
CA LEU A 258 5.77 1.61 9.38
C LEU A 258 5.03 0.30 9.67
N GLY A 259 5.23 -0.26 10.86
CA GLY A 259 4.57 -1.47 11.30
C GLY A 259 5.07 -2.72 10.58
N GLY A 260 4.30 -3.79 10.68
CA GLY A 260 4.67 -5.12 10.15
C GLY A 260 5.65 -5.88 11.05
N LEU A 261 6.26 -6.90 10.46
CA LEU A 261 7.28 -7.76 11.06
C LEU A 261 8.63 -7.53 10.40
N THR A 262 9.70 -7.73 11.17
CA THR A 262 11.10 -7.74 10.72
C THR A 262 11.82 -8.94 11.30
N SER A 263 12.81 -9.48 10.60
CA SER A 263 13.62 -10.57 11.15
C SER A 263 14.57 -10.09 12.23
N SER A 264 14.83 -10.92 13.23
CA SER A 264 15.78 -10.65 14.33
C SER A 264 17.26 -10.83 13.94
N TYR A 265 17.54 -11.15 12.68
CA TYR A 265 18.87 -11.40 12.11
C TYR A 265 19.00 -10.68 10.77
N LEU A 266 20.22 -10.36 10.36
CA LEU A 266 20.50 -9.57 9.18
C LEU A 266 20.68 -10.42 7.92
N TYR A 267 21.18 -11.65 8.01
CA TYR A 267 21.45 -12.52 6.84
C TYR A 267 21.12 -14.00 7.11
N SER A 268 20.88 -14.79 6.06
CA SER A 268 20.42 -16.19 6.19
C SER A 268 21.40 -17.10 6.95
N ASP A 269 22.70 -16.90 6.75
CA ASP A 269 23.79 -17.68 7.36
C ASP A 269 23.96 -17.42 8.86
N GLU A 270 23.43 -16.31 9.36
CA GLU A 270 23.43 -15.94 10.78
C GLU A 270 22.03 -16.07 11.43
N ALA A 271 21.11 -16.77 10.78
CA ALA A 271 19.77 -17.00 11.33
C ALA A 271 19.82 -17.80 12.64
N PRO A 272 19.10 -17.39 13.69
CA PRO A 272 19.15 -18.04 15.01
C PRO A 272 18.59 -19.46 14.94
N ASP A 273 19.09 -20.34 15.81
CA ASP A 273 18.42 -21.62 16.04
C ASP A 273 17.12 -21.39 16.81
N LEU A 274 16.04 -22.02 16.33
CA LEU A 274 14.70 -21.88 16.89
C LEU A 274 14.24 -23.14 17.63
N SER A 275 15.11 -24.15 17.76
CA SER A 275 14.80 -25.44 18.40
C SER A 275 14.32 -25.34 19.85
N SER A 276 14.73 -24.29 20.57
CA SER A 276 14.33 -24.00 21.95
C SER A 276 12.98 -23.29 22.10
N PHE A 277 12.34 -22.88 21.00
CA PHE A 277 11.09 -22.12 21.01
C PHE A 277 9.93 -23.01 20.56
N HIS A 278 8.92 -23.10 21.42
CA HIS A 278 7.67 -23.80 21.18
C HIS A 278 6.54 -22.78 21.14
N VAL A 279 5.75 -22.74 20.07
CA VAL A 279 4.78 -21.66 19.86
C VAL A 279 3.36 -22.20 19.80
N ASP A 280 2.47 -21.58 20.59
CA ASP A 280 1.02 -21.55 20.41
C ASP A 280 0.70 -20.28 19.61
N GLY A 281 0.57 -20.44 18.30
CA GLY A 281 0.43 -19.34 17.33
C GLY A 281 -0.92 -18.64 17.35
N VAL A 282 -1.05 -17.57 16.58
CA VAL A 282 -2.35 -17.00 16.19
C VAL A 282 -3.01 -17.99 15.21
N PRO A 283 -4.15 -18.60 15.56
CA PRO A 283 -4.81 -19.57 14.70
C PRO A 283 -5.63 -18.89 13.60
N ASN A 284 -6.05 -19.68 12.60
CA ASN A 284 -7.01 -19.32 11.55
C ASN A 284 -6.72 -18.02 10.79
N LEU A 285 -5.45 -17.63 10.66
CA LEU A 285 -5.03 -16.47 9.89
C LEU A 285 -5.54 -16.59 8.45
N PRO A 286 -6.31 -15.60 7.93
CA PRO A 286 -6.83 -15.66 6.57
C PRO A 286 -5.77 -15.29 5.53
N PRO A 287 -5.93 -15.68 4.25
CA PRO A 287 -5.07 -15.22 3.16
C PRO A 287 -4.98 -13.68 3.10
N PRO A 288 -3.79 -13.11 2.83
CA PRO A 288 -2.52 -13.75 2.51
C PRO A 288 -1.60 -13.96 3.74
N LEU A 289 -2.14 -13.97 4.96
CA LEU A 289 -1.35 -14.06 6.20
C LEU A 289 -0.83 -15.47 6.46
N LEU A 290 0.44 -15.70 6.13
CA LEU A 290 1.13 -16.97 6.32
C LEU A 290 1.45 -17.24 7.80
N ASP A 291 1.00 -18.40 8.29
CA ASP A 291 1.25 -18.89 9.66
C ASP A 291 2.75 -18.95 9.99
N ASN A 292 3.54 -19.51 9.07
CA ASN A 292 4.99 -19.69 9.21
C ASN A 292 5.80 -18.38 9.29
N VAL A 293 5.17 -17.23 9.05
CA VAL A 293 5.75 -15.89 9.19
C VAL A 293 5.25 -15.23 10.46
N VAL A 294 3.92 -15.12 10.61
CA VAL A 294 3.29 -14.44 11.75
C VAL A 294 3.65 -15.11 13.07
N ASN A 295 3.66 -16.44 13.09
CA ASN A 295 3.92 -17.23 14.28
C ASN A 295 5.41 -17.55 14.50
N ASN A 296 6.27 -17.22 13.54
CA ASN A 296 7.72 -17.44 13.65
C ASN A 296 8.36 -16.63 14.80
N PRO A 297 9.13 -17.25 15.72
CA PRO A 297 9.81 -16.53 16.80
C PRO A 297 10.83 -15.48 16.32
N CYS A 298 11.52 -15.70 15.21
CA CYS A 298 12.51 -14.74 14.72
C CYS A 298 11.89 -13.56 13.95
N MET A 299 10.59 -13.58 13.68
CA MET A 299 9.86 -12.46 13.06
C MET A 299 9.27 -11.61 14.17
N VAL A 300 9.91 -10.47 14.45
CA VAL A 300 9.57 -9.56 15.54
C VAL A 300 8.84 -8.33 15.03
N ASN A 301 7.97 -7.77 15.88
CA ASN A 301 7.20 -6.57 15.61
C ASN A 301 8.12 -5.37 15.27
N ASN A 302 7.82 -4.67 14.18
CA ASN A 302 8.50 -3.43 13.82
C ASN A 302 7.84 -2.22 14.49
N HIS A 303 8.57 -1.59 15.41
CA HIS A 303 8.14 -0.38 16.11
C HIS A 303 8.60 0.92 15.45
N ASP A 304 9.53 0.81 14.51
CA ASP A 304 10.26 1.95 13.98
C ASP A 304 9.66 2.44 12.64
N LEU A 305 9.71 3.75 12.44
CA LEU A 305 9.41 4.39 11.16
C LEU A 305 10.68 4.43 10.30
N TYR A 306 10.57 3.99 9.06
CA TYR A 306 11.63 4.09 8.07
C TYR A 306 11.24 5.05 6.96
N VAL A 307 12.20 5.87 6.53
CA VAL A 307 12.01 6.85 5.46
C VAL A 307 13.06 6.59 4.39
N ILE A 308 12.60 6.34 3.17
CA ILE A 308 13.44 6.12 2.00
C ILE A 308 13.22 7.27 1.02
N SER A 309 14.27 8.04 0.73
CA SER A 309 14.21 9.06 -0.32
C SER A 309 14.34 8.40 -1.68
N SER A 310 13.32 8.51 -2.54
CA SER A 310 13.35 7.93 -3.87
C SER A 310 14.32 8.63 -4.82
N SER A 311 14.63 9.91 -4.56
CA SER A 311 15.54 10.72 -5.38
C SER A 311 17.01 10.54 -5.00
N SER A 312 17.30 10.30 -3.71
CA SER A 312 18.68 10.14 -3.21
C SER A 312 19.03 8.71 -2.78
N SER A 313 18.08 7.77 -2.87
CA SER A 313 18.19 6.40 -2.35
C SER A 313 18.63 6.35 -0.88
N ARG A 314 18.34 7.40 -0.11
CA ARG A 314 18.77 7.52 1.29
C ARG A 314 17.75 6.87 2.22
N VAL A 315 18.20 5.96 3.07
CA VAL A 315 17.42 5.34 4.14
C VAL A 315 17.70 6.06 5.46
N GLN A 316 16.64 6.40 6.17
CA GLN A 316 16.70 7.01 7.49
C GLN A 316 15.70 6.34 8.42
N LYS A 317 16.03 6.32 9.71
CA LYS A 317 15.14 5.93 10.79
C LYS A 317 14.94 7.12 11.73
N PRO A 318 13.99 8.01 11.42
CA PRO A 318 13.70 9.14 12.29
C PRO A 318 13.16 8.67 13.65
N THR A 319 13.50 9.41 14.69
CA THR A 319 12.87 9.22 16.00
C THR A 319 11.43 9.75 15.96
N THR A 320 10.48 8.87 16.22
CA THR A 320 9.06 9.23 16.26
C THR A 320 8.67 9.75 17.65
N THR A 321 7.74 10.68 17.71
CA THR A 321 7.25 11.29 18.96
C THR A 321 5.72 11.38 18.97
N GLY A 322 5.14 11.78 20.11
CA GLY A 322 3.69 11.91 20.26
C GLY A 322 3.00 10.58 20.58
N GLN A 323 1.78 10.41 20.08
CA GLN A 323 0.96 9.22 20.29
C GLN A 323 1.29 8.17 19.22
N VAL A 324 2.49 7.61 19.31
CA VAL A 324 3.02 6.64 18.34
C VAL A 324 2.12 5.39 18.32
N PRO A 325 1.72 4.89 17.13
CA PRO A 325 0.92 3.68 17.05
C PRO A 325 1.69 2.45 17.58
N PRO A 326 0.98 1.43 18.08
CA PRO A 326 1.58 0.13 18.34
C PRO A 326 2.12 -0.48 17.03
N PRO A 327 2.94 -1.55 17.09
CA PRO A 327 3.50 -2.18 15.89
C PRO A 327 2.43 -2.98 15.13
N LEU A 328 1.61 -2.27 14.38
CA LEU A 328 0.46 -2.83 13.68
C LEU A 328 0.89 -3.56 12.40
N LEU A 329 0.39 -4.78 12.22
CA LEU A 329 0.44 -5.53 10.95
C LEU A 329 -0.79 -5.19 10.11
N CYS A 330 -0.61 -5.13 8.79
CA CYS A 330 -1.68 -4.90 7.81
C CYS A 330 -2.49 -3.62 8.05
N MET A 331 -1.87 -2.63 8.71
CA MET A 331 -2.35 -1.27 8.77
C MET A 331 -2.26 -0.64 7.38
N THR A 332 -3.22 0.20 7.02
CA THR A 332 -3.18 0.95 5.76
C THR A 332 -2.92 2.42 6.02
N GLY A 333 -2.34 3.09 5.03
CA GLY A 333 -1.92 4.47 5.11
C GLY A 333 -2.34 5.22 3.85
N SER A 334 -2.72 6.49 3.99
CA SER A 334 -3.09 7.34 2.85
C SER A 334 -2.63 8.78 3.09
N VAL A 335 -2.28 9.48 2.02
CA VAL A 335 -1.80 10.86 2.08
C VAL A 335 -2.99 11.81 2.31
N LEU A 336 -2.97 12.59 3.40
CA LEU A 336 -3.95 13.66 3.59
C LEU A 336 -3.50 14.96 2.92
N THR A 337 -2.23 15.30 3.10
CA THR A 337 -1.62 16.54 2.59
C THR A 337 -0.16 16.27 2.28
N LYS A 338 0.54 17.23 1.64
CA LYS A 338 2.00 17.20 1.42
C LYS A 338 2.86 16.99 2.68
N ARG A 339 2.27 17.07 3.89
CA ARG A 339 2.96 16.93 5.17
C ARG A 339 2.39 15.84 6.08
N HIS A 340 1.20 15.32 5.79
CA HIS A 340 0.47 14.48 6.74
C HIS A 340 -0.02 13.19 6.10
N ILE A 341 0.22 12.08 6.80
CA ILE A 341 -0.21 10.74 6.43
C ILE A 341 -1.20 10.24 7.47
N PHE A 342 -2.32 9.69 7.02
CA PHE A 342 -3.34 9.06 7.87
C PHE A 342 -3.19 7.54 7.82
N TYR A 343 -3.10 6.93 9.00
CA TYR A 343 -2.98 5.49 9.19
C TYR A 343 -4.18 4.93 9.96
N TYR A 344 -4.69 3.77 9.55
CA TYR A 344 -5.85 3.16 10.20
C TYR A 344 -5.86 1.63 10.09
N GLY A 345 -6.49 1.01 11.10
CA GLY A 345 -6.70 -0.42 11.26
C GLY A 345 -5.41 -1.22 11.45
N GLY A 346 -5.48 -2.51 11.11
CA GLY A 346 -4.42 -3.48 11.39
C GLY A 346 -4.59 -4.16 12.75
N PHE A 347 -3.66 -5.05 13.07
CA PHE A 347 -3.65 -5.77 14.34
C PHE A 347 -2.24 -5.86 14.93
N GLU A 348 -2.15 -5.93 16.25
CA GLU A 348 -0.92 -6.13 16.99
C GLU A 348 -0.80 -7.59 17.41
N ILE A 349 0.39 -8.18 17.28
CA ILE A 349 0.69 -9.47 17.88
C ILE A 349 1.25 -9.25 19.28
N LYS A 350 0.53 -9.72 20.29
CA LYS A 350 1.04 -9.80 21.66
C LYS A 350 1.52 -11.21 21.94
N THR A 351 2.64 -11.33 22.63
CA THR A 351 3.26 -12.62 22.97
C THR A 351 3.39 -12.74 24.48
N GLU A 352 2.69 -13.70 25.07
CA GLU A 352 2.94 -14.15 26.44
C GLU A 352 4.06 -15.20 26.40
N THR A 353 5.06 -15.06 27.27
CA THR A 353 6.24 -15.93 27.29
C THR A 353 6.34 -16.65 28.63
N THR A 354 6.48 -17.97 28.61
CA THR A 354 6.91 -18.76 29.76
C THR A 354 8.18 -19.53 29.44
N VAL A 355 9.03 -19.70 30.45
CA VAL A 355 10.29 -20.43 30.34
C VAL A 355 10.21 -21.62 31.28
N ASP A 356 10.49 -22.81 30.75
CA ASP A 356 10.61 -24.01 31.58
C ASP A 356 11.96 -23.99 32.28
N GLU A 357 11.95 -23.81 33.60
CA GLU A 357 13.15 -23.70 34.42
C GLU A 357 14.07 -24.93 34.33
N GLN A 358 13.51 -26.12 34.05
CA GLN A 358 14.29 -27.36 33.97
C GLN A 358 15.00 -27.52 32.62
N THR A 359 14.33 -27.12 31.54
CA THR A 359 14.84 -27.34 30.18
C THR A 359 15.41 -26.09 29.53
N GLY A 360 15.14 -24.90 30.07
CA GLY A 360 15.47 -23.61 29.48
C GLY A 360 14.68 -23.27 28.22
N LYS A 361 13.67 -24.08 27.88
CA LYS A 361 12.86 -23.91 26.65
C LYS A 361 11.82 -22.81 26.82
N PHE A 362 11.58 -22.08 25.74
CA PHE A 362 10.63 -20.99 25.67
C PHE A 362 9.30 -21.48 25.10
N PHE A 363 8.20 -21.16 25.78
CA PHE A 363 6.84 -21.41 25.36
C PHE A 363 6.17 -20.07 25.08
N LEU A 364 5.87 -19.82 23.80
CA LEU A 364 5.37 -18.53 23.31
C LEU A 364 3.91 -18.64 22.91
N LYS A 365 3.04 -17.88 23.58
CA LYS A 365 1.62 -17.80 23.22
C LYS A 365 1.35 -16.49 22.50
N LYS A 366 1.07 -16.56 21.20
CA LYS A 366 0.83 -15.40 20.33
C LYS A 366 -0.67 -15.20 20.11
N ARG A 367 -1.15 -13.97 20.27
CA ARG A 367 -2.55 -13.59 20.00
C ARG A 367 -2.61 -12.27 19.23
N ALA A 368 -3.57 -12.17 18.32
CA ALA A 368 -3.80 -10.98 17.52
C ALA A 368 -4.83 -10.06 18.22
N TYR A 369 -4.52 -8.77 18.26
CA TYR A 369 -5.40 -7.73 18.82
C TYR A 369 -5.67 -6.70 17.75
N LEU A 370 -6.91 -6.66 17.24
CA LEU A 370 -7.29 -5.70 16.20
C LEU A 370 -7.44 -4.30 16.79
N HIS A 371 -7.01 -3.30 16.05
CA HIS A 371 -7.09 -1.90 16.46
C HIS A 371 -8.11 -1.12 15.62
N ASN A 372 -8.88 -0.26 16.28
CA ASN A 372 -9.87 0.63 15.64
C ASN A 372 -9.47 2.12 15.74
N THR A 373 -8.23 2.39 16.15
CA THR A 373 -7.73 3.76 16.32
C THR A 373 -6.99 4.18 15.07
N ALA A 374 -7.20 5.42 14.63
CA ALA A 374 -6.45 6.02 13.54
C ALA A 374 -5.33 6.94 14.08
N TYR A 375 -4.33 7.19 13.24
CA TYR A 375 -3.17 8.02 13.58
C TYR A 375 -2.82 8.94 12.42
N ILE A 376 -2.45 10.17 12.72
CA ILE A 376 -1.90 11.12 11.74
C ILE A 376 -0.43 11.35 12.06
N LEU A 377 0.44 11.10 11.07
CA LEU A 377 1.86 11.42 11.13
C LEU A 377 2.10 12.77 10.47
N ASP A 378 2.67 13.71 11.22
CA ASP A 378 3.35 14.88 10.66
C ASP A 378 4.78 14.49 10.24
N VAL A 379 5.04 14.42 8.93
CA VAL A 379 6.32 13.92 8.40
C VAL A 379 7.49 14.89 8.57
N VAL A 380 7.22 16.16 8.88
CA VAL A 380 8.27 17.16 9.12
C VAL A 380 8.78 17.06 10.56
N THR A 381 7.89 16.81 11.51
CA THR A 381 8.25 16.70 12.94
C THR A 381 8.33 15.27 13.45
N PHE A 382 7.98 14.29 12.62
CA PHE A 382 7.84 12.87 12.98
C PHE A 382 6.98 12.66 14.23
N LYS A 383 5.89 13.44 14.34
CA LYS A 383 4.99 13.41 15.49
C LYS A 383 3.67 12.77 15.10
N PHE A 384 3.26 11.76 15.86
CA PHE A 384 1.96 11.12 15.72
C PHE A 384 0.90 11.80 16.59
N THR A 385 -0.30 11.93 16.04
CA THR A 385 -1.52 12.33 16.75
C THR A 385 -2.57 11.24 16.56
N LYS A 386 -3.13 10.77 17.66
CA LYS A 386 -4.22 9.79 17.70
C LYS A 386 -5.51 10.47 17.23
N VAL A 387 -6.28 9.76 16.42
CA VAL A 387 -7.59 10.19 15.94
C VAL A 387 -8.61 9.09 16.21
N GLU A 388 -9.68 9.45 16.90
CA GLU A 388 -10.77 8.53 17.22
C GLU A 388 -11.84 8.58 16.13
N LEU A 389 -12.30 7.41 15.68
CA LEU A 389 -13.37 7.34 14.69
C LEU A 389 -14.73 7.43 15.38
N VAL A 390 -15.55 8.38 14.95
CA VAL A 390 -16.91 8.59 15.47
C VAL A 390 -17.90 8.34 14.34
N ALA A 391 -18.63 7.24 14.45
CA ALA A 391 -19.63 6.86 13.46
C ALA A 391 -20.83 7.83 13.48
N GLN A 392 -21.25 8.31 12.31
CA GLN A 392 -22.37 9.23 12.17
C GLN A 392 -23.64 8.48 11.75
N PRO A 393 -24.77 8.66 12.48
CA PRO A 393 -26.07 8.17 12.05
C PRO A 393 -26.45 8.67 10.65
N THR A 394 -27.01 7.78 9.84
CA THR A 394 -27.59 8.11 8.54
C THR A 394 -29.09 7.87 8.55
N LYS A 395 -29.81 8.32 7.51
CA LYS A 395 -31.25 8.05 7.36
C LYS A 395 -31.58 6.55 7.38
N PHE A 396 -30.61 5.71 6.99
CA PHE A 396 -30.78 4.26 6.88
C PHE A 396 -30.16 3.49 8.04
N ASN A 397 -29.25 4.11 8.81
CA ASN A 397 -28.58 3.48 9.94
C ASN A 397 -28.50 4.44 11.13
N ALA A 398 -29.36 4.23 12.12
CA ALA A 398 -29.46 5.10 13.30
C ALA A 398 -28.28 4.96 14.28
N TYR A 399 -27.61 3.80 14.29
CA TYR A 399 -26.53 3.49 15.24
C TYR A 399 -25.37 2.77 14.55
N PRO A 400 -24.69 3.42 13.58
CA PRO A 400 -23.53 2.83 12.95
C PRO A 400 -22.40 2.71 13.97
N ALA A 401 -21.63 1.64 13.88
CA ALA A 401 -20.44 1.44 14.69
C ALA A 401 -19.28 1.06 13.77
N THR A 402 -18.16 1.76 13.91
CA THR A 402 -16.90 1.33 13.30
C THR A 402 -16.42 0.09 14.04
N VAL A 403 -15.97 -0.92 13.30
CA VAL A 403 -15.39 -2.14 13.85
C VAL A 403 -13.87 -2.18 13.63
N PRO A 404 -13.09 -2.64 14.63
CA PRO A 404 -11.67 -2.95 14.43
C PRO A 404 -11.50 -3.90 13.24
N ARG A 405 -10.53 -3.61 12.37
CA ARG A 405 -10.34 -4.37 11.13
C ARG A 405 -8.91 -4.33 10.61
N PHE A 406 -8.55 -5.30 9.78
CA PHE A 406 -7.28 -5.33 9.05
C PHE A 406 -7.48 -5.80 7.60
N GLY A 407 -6.50 -5.54 6.73
CA GLY A 407 -6.60 -5.91 5.32
C GLY A 407 -7.73 -5.19 4.55
N HIS A 408 -8.20 -4.04 5.05
CA HIS A 408 -9.16 -3.21 4.34
C HIS A 408 -8.46 -2.40 3.25
N ALA A 409 -9.20 -1.96 2.23
CA ALA A 409 -8.72 -0.96 1.28
C ALA A 409 -8.86 0.44 1.89
N GLN A 410 -7.88 1.32 1.64
CA GLN A 410 -7.91 2.71 2.08
C GLN A 410 -7.34 3.64 1.01
N VAL A 411 -8.08 4.69 0.66
CA VAL A 411 -7.62 5.74 -0.26
C VAL A 411 -8.01 7.12 0.25
N SER A 412 -7.18 8.12 -0.03
CA SER A 412 -7.51 9.52 0.24
C SER A 412 -8.06 10.16 -1.03
N VAL A 413 -9.19 10.84 -0.91
CA VAL A 413 -9.82 11.57 -2.01
C VAL A 413 -9.61 13.06 -1.78
N GLN A 414 -8.72 13.65 -2.58
CA GLN A 414 -8.57 15.09 -2.59
C GLN A 414 -9.74 15.70 -3.36
N LEU A 415 -10.73 16.21 -2.63
CA LEU A 415 -11.77 17.06 -3.19
C LEU A 415 -11.10 18.35 -3.65
N SER A 416 -10.96 18.52 -4.98
CA SER A 416 -10.50 19.78 -5.55
C SER A 416 -11.39 20.89 -5.02
N PRO A 417 -10.88 21.87 -4.25
CA PRO A 417 -11.66 23.02 -3.88
C PRO A 417 -11.94 23.79 -5.17
N THR A 418 -13.09 23.54 -5.78
CA THR A 418 -13.54 24.25 -6.97
C THR A 418 -13.64 25.72 -6.59
N THR A 419 -12.88 26.54 -7.31
CA THR A 419 -12.77 27.99 -7.15
C THR A 419 -12.35 28.42 -5.74
N THR A 420 -11.04 28.65 -5.59
CA THR A 420 -10.63 29.78 -4.76
C THR A 420 -11.38 31.00 -5.29
N LEU A 421 -12.48 31.37 -4.63
CA LEU A 421 -12.99 32.73 -4.68
C LEU A 421 -11.77 33.59 -4.37
N LYS A 422 -11.16 34.17 -5.41
CA LYS A 422 -10.08 35.12 -5.26
C LYS A 422 -10.63 36.17 -4.30
N CYS A 423 -10.12 36.18 -3.07
CA CYS A 423 -10.45 37.22 -2.13
C CYS A 423 -10.08 38.53 -2.83
N ALA A 424 -11.09 39.35 -3.16
CA ALA A 424 -10.89 40.60 -3.88
C ALA A 424 -9.87 41.50 -3.15
N ALA A 425 -9.78 41.36 -1.82
CA ALA A 425 -8.82 42.09 -0.99
C ALA A 425 -7.34 41.68 -1.21
N CYS A 426 -7.04 40.47 -1.68
CA CYS A 426 -5.67 40.01 -1.91
C CYS A 426 -5.20 40.22 -3.36
N SER A 427 -6.09 40.64 -4.27
CA SER A 427 -5.77 40.83 -5.70
C SER A 427 -5.25 42.23 -6.01
N ALA A 428 -5.28 43.15 -5.04
CA ALA A 428 -4.90 44.55 -5.20
C ALA A 428 -3.40 44.83 -5.00
N SER A 429 -2.58 43.83 -4.68
CA SER A 429 -1.15 44.04 -4.33
C SER A 429 -0.15 43.49 -5.34
N SER A 430 -0.57 43.11 -6.56
CA SER A 430 0.35 42.56 -7.57
C SER A 430 0.19 43.14 -8.97
N SER A 431 -0.30 44.37 -9.10
CA SER A 431 -0.36 45.08 -10.38
C SER A 431 0.53 46.33 -10.36
N SER A 432 1.84 46.13 -10.48
CA SER A 432 2.75 47.17 -10.95
C SER A 432 3.96 46.52 -11.62
N GLU A 433 4.32 47.05 -12.78
CA GLU A 433 5.50 46.75 -13.60
C GLU A 433 5.36 45.70 -14.71
N SER A 434 4.73 46.13 -15.81
CA SER A 434 5.24 45.82 -17.15
C SER A 434 5.06 47.03 -18.07
N LYS A 435 6.05 47.93 -18.08
CA LYS A 435 6.27 48.84 -19.21
C LYS A 435 7.19 48.13 -20.19
N THR A 436 6.67 47.95 -21.40
CA THR A 436 7.36 47.58 -22.62
C THR A 436 8.38 48.65 -23.02
N ASP A 437 9.61 48.26 -23.31
CA ASP A 437 10.52 49.08 -24.11
C ASP A 437 11.38 48.21 -25.03
N GLU A 438 11.58 48.73 -26.23
CA GLU A 438 12.03 48.06 -27.44
C GLU A 438 13.54 47.78 -27.51
N SER A 439 13.85 46.66 -28.18
CA SER A 439 15.06 46.30 -28.96
C SER A 439 16.38 47.06 -28.78
N LYS A 440 17.45 46.30 -28.45
CA LYS A 440 18.77 46.35 -29.11
C LYS A 440 19.56 45.05 -28.87
N PRO A 441 20.26 44.49 -29.88
CA PRO A 441 21.01 43.25 -29.73
C PRO A 441 22.51 43.48 -29.44
N GLU A 442 23.17 42.38 -29.04
CA GLU A 442 24.62 42.12 -28.95
C GLU A 442 25.39 42.67 -27.73
N ASN A 443 25.79 41.76 -26.82
CA ASN A 443 27.22 41.44 -26.68
C ASN A 443 27.52 40.20 -25.81
N ILE A 444 28.62 39.55 -26.17
CA ILE A 444 29.23 38.35 -25.59
C ILE A 444 29.78 38.63 -24.18
N GLY A 445 29.62 37.68 -23.24
CA GLY A 445 30.32 37.73 -21.96
C GLY A 445 29.96 36.59 -21.01
N ALA A 446 30.91 35.66 -20.84
CA ALA A 446 30.88 34.60 -19.84
C ALA A 446 30.99 35.16 -18.41
N SER A 447 30.15 34.70 -17.48
CA SER A 447 30.49 34.49 -16.06
C SER A 447 29.28 33.97 -15.27
N SER A 448 29.50 32.93 -14.48
CA SER A 448 28.66 32.56 -13.33
C SER A 448 28.50 33.72 -12.35
N PRO A 449 27.45 33.71 -11.50
CA PRO A 449 27.68 33.39 -10.08
C PRO A 449 26.49 32.62 -9.45
N ILE A 450 26.70 31.58 -8.63
CA ILE A 450 26.97 31.65 -7.17
C ILE A 450 26.07 32.69 -6.46
N SER A 451 25.05 32.22 -5.76
CA SER A 451 24.31 32.99 -4.77
C SER A 451 24.32 32.25 -3.43
N GLN A 452 24.98 32.89 -2.48
CA GLN A 452 25.09 32.55 -1.05
C GLN A 452 23.75 32.75 -0.30
N PRO A 453 23.63 32.19 0.92
CA PRO A 453 22.37 32.19 1.69
C PRO A 453 22.15 33.49 2.46
N LEU A 454 20.88 33.87 2.59
CA LEU A 454 20.39 35.03 3.34
C LEU A 454 20.51 34.83 4.86
N ASP A 455 21.14 35.80 5.51
CA ASP A 455 21.25 35.95 6.95
C ASP A 455 19.90 36.20 7.63
N LEU A 456 19.69 35.51 8.76
CA LEU A 456 18.70 35.87 9.77
C LEU A 456 19.15 37.13 10.50
N ARG A 457 18.31 38.17 10.52
CA ARG A 457 18.38 39.22 11.54
C ARG A 457 17.01 39.57 12.09
N SER A 458 16.93 39.42 13.41
CA SER A 458 15.88 39.81 14.34
C SER A 458 15.63 41.32 14.35
N GLN A 459 14.37 41.73 14.53
CA GLN A 459 13.79 42.86 15.31
C GLN A 459 12.24 42.67 15.24
N SER A 460 11.36 42.95 16.19
CA SER A 460 11.39 43.56 17.53
C SER A 460 10.00 43.33 18.16
N GLU A 461 9.96 43.37 19.50
CA GLU A 461 8.79 43.29 20.37
C GLU A 461 7.94 44.58 20.39
N THR A 462 6.86 44.55 21.18
CA THR A 462 5.83 45.57 21.55
C THR A 462 4.56 45.51 20.70
N SER A 463 3.33 45.48 21.23
CA SER A 463 2.80 45.90 22.53
C SER A 463 1.48 45.17 22.89
N LEU A 464 1.29 44.93 24.19
CA LEU A 464 0.04 44.51 24.84
C LEU A 464 -0.92 45.71 25.01
N THR A 465 -2.21 45.52 24.71
CA THR A 465 -3.30 46.16 25.47
C THR A 465 -4.57 45.31 25.47
N ALA A 466 -5.01 45.09 26.70
CA ALA A 466 -6.20 44.48 27.31
C ALA A 466 -7.57 44.51 26.60
N GLU A 467 -8.24 43.36 26.74
CA GLU A 467 -9.58 43.11 27.31
C GLU A 467 -10.90 43.53 26.63
N LYS A 468 -11.82 42.55 26.70
CA LYS A 468 -13.29 42.54 26.56
C LYS A 468 -13.84 42.59 25.12
N VAL A 469 -14.34 41.43 24.66
CA VAL A 469 -15.77 41.14 24.49
C VAL A 469 -15.91 39.61 24.26
N ILE A 470 -16.47 38.92 25.24
CA ILE A 470 -16.94 37.53 25.13
C ILE A 470 -18.41 37.62 24.77
N ASN A 471 -18.77 37.32 23.51
CA ASN A 471 -19.96 36.55 23.12
C ASN A 471 -20.30 36.72 21.62
N THR A 472 -20.78 35.62 21.04
CA THR A 472 -21.62 35.52 19.84
C THR A 472 -21.04 35.93 18.48
N LYS A 473 -20.51 34.95 17.74
CA LYS A 473 -20.97 34.49 16.40
C LYS A 473 -19.91 33.60 15.73
N LEU A 474 -20.02 32.28 15.91
CA LEU A 474 -19.34 31.25 15.10
C LEU A 474 -20.04 31.11 13.73
N SER A 475 -19.97 32.16 12.93
CA SER A 475 -20.52 32.16 11.57
C SER A 475 -19.60 33.01 10.70
N ASN A 476 -18.48 32.42 10.26
CA ASN A 476 -17.71 32.78 9.06
C ASN A 476 -16.40 31.95 8.89
N SER A 477 -16.33 30.69 9.34
CA SER A 477 -15.17 29.81 9.06
C SER A 477 -15.29 29.10 7.71
N LEU A 478 -15.50 29.86 6.63
CA LEU A 478 -15.36 29.38 5.26
C LEU A 478 -13.86 29.17 4.99
N ASN A 479 -13.35 27.95 5.28
CA ASN A 479 -12.11 27.32 4.76
C ASN A 479 -11.45 26.32 5.76
N SER A 480 -12.15 25.80 6.77
CA SER A 480 -11.65 24.61 7.51
C SER A 480 -11.72 23.41 6.57
N GLY A 481 -10.60 23.08 5.91
CA GLY A 481 -10.54 21.96 4.97
C GLY A 481 -10.89 20.65 5.68
N VAL A 482 -11.80 19.89 5.09
CA VAL A 482 -12.08 18.49 5.46
C VAL A 482 -11.39 17.63 4.43
N PHE A 483 -10.63 16.64 4.90
CA PHE A 483 -10.04 15.61 4.03
C PHE A 483 -10.91 14.36 4.10
N THR A 484 -11.14 13.74 2.94
CA THR A 484 -11.97 12.54 2.86
C THR A 484 -11.08 11.33 2.62
N VAL A 485 -11.22 10.32 3.46
CA VAL A 485 -10.59 9.01 3.30
C VAL A 485 -11.71 7.98 3.10
N ILE A 486 -11.58 7.13 2.09
CA ILE A 486 -12.52 6.04 1.82
C ILE A 486 -11.92 4.74 2.33
N VAL A 487 -12.70 3.97 3.09
CA VAL A 487 -12.30 2.66 3.62
C VAL A 487 -13.30 1.60 3.18
N MET A 488 -12.82 0.46 2.68
CA MET A 488 -13.67 -0.62 2.20
C MET A 488 -13.24 -1.99 2.74
N GLY A 489 -14.20 -2.75 3.23
CA GLY A 489 -14.03 -4.17 3.57
C GLY A 489 -12.99 -4.42 4.66
N GLY A 490 -12.24 -5.51 4.51
CA GLY A 490 -11.28 -6.02 5.49
C GLY A 490 -11.84 -7.14 6.36
N TYR A 491 -11.00 -7.72 7.21
CA TYR A 491 -11.41 -8.72 8.20
C TYR A 491 -11.73 -8.06 9.53
N ARG A 492 -12.83 -8.48 10.17
CA ARG A 492 -13.06 -8.28 11.60
C ARG A 492 -12.93 -9.60 12.36
N GLN A 493 -12.72 -9.50 13.66
CA GLN A 493 -12.68 -10.63 14.57
C GLN A 493 -14.10 -10.88 15.13
N ILE A 494 -14.60 -12.12 15.02
CA ILE A 494 -15.90 -12.53 15.62
C ILE A 494 -15.66 -13.10 17.01
N ASN A 495 -14.80 -14.11 17.05
CA ASN A 495 -14.40 -14.87 18.24
C ASN A 495 -12.91 -14.62 18.48
N GLU A 496 -12.34 -15.10 19.60
CA GLU A 496 -10.90 -14.91 19.89
C GLU A 496 -9.99 -15.33 18.73
N ASP A 497 -10.41 -16.34 17.96
CA ASP A 497 -9.59 -17.03 16.97
C ASP A 497 -10.23 -17.10 15.57
N GLU A 498 -11.30 -16.36 15.29
CA GLU A 498 -11.99 -16.40 13.99
C GLU A 498 -12.18 -15.01 13.36
N TYR A 499 -12.01 -14.97 12.05
CA TYR A 499 -12.10 -13.76 11.24
C TYR A 499 -13.14 -13.92 10.14
N GLU A 500 -13.92 -12.87 9.92
CA GLU A 500 -14.86 -12.75 8.81
C GLU A 500 -14.63 -11.46 8.03
N THR A 501 -14.96 -11.50 6.75
CA THR A 501 -14.84 -10.33 5.89
C THR A 501 -16.01 -9.38 6.08
N LEU A 502 -15.71 -8.11 5.83
CA LEU A 502 -16.67 -7.02 5.84
C LEU A 502 -17.06 -6.66 4.42
N ASN A 503 -18.31 -6.25 4.26
CA ASN A 503 -18.86 -5.77 3.00
C ASN A 503 -19.39 -4.34 3.11
N ASP A 504 -18.62 -3.49 3.79
CA ASP A 504 -18.98 -2.10 4.05
C ASP A 504 -18.03 -1.14 3.32
N LEU A 505 -18.56 0.05 3.02
CA LEU A 505 -17.82 1.18 2.48
C LEU A 505 -18.06 2.38 3.38
N TRP A 506 -16.99 3.00 3.85
CA TRP A 506 -17.01 4.12 4.79
C TRP A 506 -16.34 5.34 4.20
N LYS A 507 -16.98 6.49 4.40
CA LYS A 507 -16.39 7.82 4.21
C LYS A 507 -15.92 8.34 5.56
N LEU A 508 -14.62 8.55 5.70
CA LEU A 508 -14.01 9.18 6.87
C LEU A 508 -13.70 10.65 6.57
N GLU A 509 -14.21 11.56 7.39
CA GLU A 509 -14.00 13.00 7.27
C GLU A 509 -13.06 13.48 8.38
N VAL A 510 -11.83 13.81 7.97
CA VAL A 510 -10.77 14.31 8.86
C VAL A 510 -10.78 15.83 8.82
N THR A 511 -11.26 16.44 9.90
CA THR A 511 -11.46 17.90 9.99
C THR A 511 -10.19 18.62 10.42
N VAL A 512 -9.83 19.70 9.72
CA VAL A 512 -8.76 20.62 10.13
C VAL A 512 -9.30 21.64 11.14
N THR A 513 -8.73 21.67 12.35
CA THR A 513 -9.06 22.63 13.42
C THR A 513 -8.24 23.91 13.32
N ALA A 514 -6.99 23.84 12.82
CA ALA A 514 -6.16 25.02 12.60
C ALA A 514 -5.19 24.83 11.43
N ARG A 515 -4.86 25.93 10.74
CA ARG A 515 -3.83 25.97 9.68
C ARG A 515 -2.67 26.83 10.15
N GLY A 516 -1.45 26.32 9.99
CA GLY A 516 -0.21 27.05 10.27
C GLY A 516 0.60 27.32 9.00
N LYS A 517 1.78 27.93 9.19
CA LYS A 517 2.75 28.14 8.10
C LYS A 517 3.32 26.79 7.61
N ARG A 518 3.90 26.78 6.40
CA ARG A 518 4.58 25.61 5.81
C ARG A 518 3.70 24.35 5.79
N ASN A 519 2.46 24.50 5.32
CA ASN A 519 1.48 23.41 5.20
C ASN A 519 1.25 22.66 6.53
N TYR A 520 1.43 23.32 7.68
CA TYR A 520 1.06 22.74 8.96
C TYR A 520 -0.46 22.73 9.09
N PHE A 521 -1.02 21.57 9.47
CA PHE A 521 -2.43 21.40 9.74
C PHE A 521 -2.56 20.77 11.12
N LYS A 522 -3.36 21.39 11.99
CA LYS A 522 -3.84 20.76 13.21
C LYS A 522 -5.18 20.11 12.87
N PHE A 523 -5.28 18.82 13.08
CA PHE A 523 -6.52 18.07 12.87
C PHE A 523 -7.34 18.03 14.16
N ALA A 524 -8.61 17.66 14.04
CA ALA A 524 -9.43 17.30 15.19
C ALA A 524 -8.95 15.96 15.76
N ASP A 525 -9.17 15.75 17.05
CA ASP A 525 -8.85 14.49 17.73
C ASP A 525 -9.84 13.37 17.33
N THR A 526 -10.88 13.71 16.57
CA THR A 526 -11.90 12.78 16.04
C THR A 526 -12.05 12.92 14.53
N ALA A 527 -12.25 11.82 13.83
CA ALA A 527 -12.70 11.79 12.44
C ALA A 527 -14.12 11.22 12.36
N LEU A 528 -14.96 11.82 11.52
CA LEU A 528 -16.36 11.44 11.38
C LEU A 528 -16.45 10.31 10.35
N ALA A 529 -17.06 9.18 10.72
CA ALA A 529 -17.17 8.01 9.86
C ALA A 529 -18.63 7.83 9.43
N THR A 530 -18.90 7.96 8.14
CA THR A 530 -20.25 7.84 7.55
C THR A 530 -20.28 6.65 6.61
N PRO A 531 -21.12 5.63 6.85
CA PRO A 531 -21.23 4.50 5.94
C PRO A 531 -22.01 4.92 4.68
N PHE A 532 -21.55 4.44 3.52
CA PHE A 532 -22.37 4.53 2.31
C PHE A 532 -23.57 3.59 2.45
N ALA A 533 -24.74 4.06 2.04
CA ALA A 533 -25.97 3.27 2.17
C ALA A 533 -25.96 2.13 1.14
N ARG A 534 -26.00 0.89 1.61
CA ARG A 534 -26.30 -0.27 0.76
C ARG A 534 -27.80 -0.36 0.55
N VAL A 535 -28.24 -0.52 -0.70
CA VAL A 535 -29.66 -0.78 -1.00
C VAL A 535 -30.00 -2.19 -0.51
N LEU A 536 -30.91 -2.29 0.47
CA LEU A 536 -31.20 -3.50 1.26
C LEU A 536 -31.71 -4.73 0.46
N ASN A 537 -32.02 -4.57 -0.83
CA ASN A 537 -32.63 -5.62 -1.67
C ASN A 537 -31.69 -6.20 -2.72
N GLU A 538 -30.40 -5.87 -2.68
CA GLU A 538 -29.45 -6.28 -3.71
C GLU A 538 -28.61 -7.50 -3.29
N HIS A 539 -28.70 -8.55 -4.11
CA HIS A 539 -27.87 -9.75 -3.97
C HIS A 539 -26.38 -9.41 -4.12
N GLU A 540 -25.54 -10.00 -3.26
CA GLU A 540 -24.08 -9.85 -3.36
C GLU A 540 -23.59 -10.31 -4.74
N GLY A 541 -22.70 -9.51 -5.35
CA GLY A 541 -22.18 -9.77 -6.69
C GLY A 541 -23.02 -9.20 -7.84
N GLY A 542 -24.22 -8.68 -7.58
CA GLY A 542 -25.03 -8.01 -8.61
C GLY A 542 -24.62 -6.54 -8.79
N THR A 543 -24.88 -5.74 -7.77
CA THR A 543 -24.65 -4.28 -7.77
C THR A 543 -23.60 -3.86 -6.76
N TRP A 544 -23.19 -4.76 -5.87
CA TRP A 544 -22.24 -4.46 -4.81
C TRP A 544 -21.19 -5.58 -4.73
N PRO A 545 -19.90 -5.26 -4.57
CA PRO A 545 -18.85 -6.26 -4.46
C PRO A 545 -19.11 -7.25 -3.31
N GLY A 546 -18.74 -8.52 -3.47
CA GLY A 546 -18.80 -9.49 -2.36
C GLY A 546 -17.92 -9.09 -1.15
N ALA A 547 -18.24 -9.58 0.04
CA ALA A 547 -17.48 -9.33 1.27
C ALA A 547 -16.02 -9.78 1.12
N ARG A 548 -15.05 -8.89 1.31
CA ARG A 548 -13.64 -9.19 0.99
C ARG A 548 -12.63 -8.38 1.79
N ALA A 549 -11.42 -8.92 1.85
CA ALA A 549 -10.24 -8.27 2.40
C ALA A 549 -9.02 -8.47 1.48
N PHE A 550 -7.99 -7.67 1.71
CA PHE A 550 -6.73 -7.65 0.94
C PHE A 550 -6.93 -7.49 -0.57
N GLN A 551 -8.00 -6.79 -0.94
CA GLN A 551 -8.22 -6.29 -2.29
C GLN A 551 -7.29 -5.10 -2.57
N ALA A 552 -6.91 -4.93 -3.82
CA ALA A 552 -6.18 -3.75 -4.24
C ALA A 552 -7.14 -2.62 -4.61
N CYS A 553 -6.75 -1.39 -4.34
CA CYS A 553 -7.59 -0.22 -4.59
C CYS A 553 -6.78 1.00 -5.04
N GLU A 554 -7.39 1.87 -5.85
CA GLU A 554 -6.78 3.11 -6.32
C GLU A 554 -7.86 4.10 -6.81
N VAL A 555 -7.54 5.40 -6.83
CA VAL A 555 -8.48 6.45 -7.28
C VAL A 555 -8.09 6.99 -8.65
N TYR A 556 -9.06 7.01 -9.56
CA TYR A 556 -8.94 7.56 -10.91
C TYR A 556 -9.85 8.77 -11.11
N ASP A 557 -9.51 9.59 -12.11
CA ASP A 557 -10.40 10.62 -12.61
C ASP A 557 -11.49 9.96 -13.46
N THR A 558 -12.76 10.24 -13.16
CA THR A 558 -13.91 9.63 -13.83
C THR A 558 -13.87 9.88 -15.34
N GLU A 559 -13.36 11.04 -15.78
CA GLU A 559 -13.21 11.38 -17.20
C GLU A 559 -12.26 10.42 -17.95
N LEU A 560 -11.18 9.97 -17.30
CA LEU A 560 -10.24 9.02 -17.90
C LEU A 560 -10.91 7.66 -18.12
N LEU A 561 -11.84 7.27 -17.25
CA LEU A 561 -12.59 6.01 -17.34
C LEU A 561 -13.76 6.10 -18.34
N LYS A 562 -14.44 7.26 -18.43
CA LYS A 562 -15.60 7.49 -19.31
C LYS A 562 -15.29 7.33 -20.81
N THR A 563 -14.02 7.46 -21.21
CA THR A 563 -13.60 7.18 -22.60
C THR A 563 -13.95 5.75 -23.04
N TYR A 564 -14.02 4.79 -22.11
CA TYR A 564 -14.47 3.43 -22.37
C TYR A 564 -16.00 3.34 -22.60
N SER A 565 -16.78 4.01 -21.76
CA SER A 565 -18.25 3.91 -21.75
C SER A 565 -18.92 4.49 -23.01
N SER A 566 -18.32 5.50 -23.65
CA SER A 566 -18.96 6.16 -24.79
C SER A 566 -18.85 5.38 -26.10
N LYS A 567 -17.83 4.52 -26.28
CA LYS A 567 -17.60 3.86 -27.57
C LYS A 567 -18.64 2.78 -27.93
N PRO A 568 -19.05 1.87 -27.03
CA PRO A 568 -20.11 0.91 -27.31
C PRO A 568 -21.44 1.61 -27.58
N LYS A 569 -21.79 2.60 -26.75
CA LYS A 569 -23.01 3.40 -26.89
C LYS A 569 -23.01 4.22 -28.19
N LEU A 570 -21.86 4.74 -28.59
CA LEU A 570 -21.68 5.41 -29.88
C LEU A 570 -21.82 4.42 -31.04
N LEU A 571 -21.23 3.23 -30.96
CA LEU A 571 -21.36 2.19 -31.98
C LEU A 571 -22.78 1.65 -32.09
N GLU A 572 -23.47 1.48 -30.96
CA GLU A 572 -24.87 1.10 -30.91
C GLU A 572 -25.75 2.22 -31.48
N ASN A 573 -25.49 3.47 -31.11
CA ASN A 573 -26.14 4.63 -31.72
C ASN A 573 -25.85 4.74 -33.23
N LEU A 574 -24.63 4.44 -33.68
CA LEU A 574 -24.29 4.42 -35.11
C LEU A 574 -25.00 3.26 -35.81
N ARG A 575 -25.06 2.07 -35.22
CA ARG A 575 -25.83 0.94 -35.79
C ARG A 575 -27.32 1.23 -35.83
N ALA A 576 -27.86 1.90 -34.83
CA ALA A 576 -29.28 2.21 -34.72
C ALA A 576 -29.69 3.39 -35.63
N ASN A 577 -28.83 4.38 -35.79
CA ASN A 577 -29.19 5.65 -36.45
C ASN A 577 -28.46 5.88 -37.79
N PHE A 578 -27.50 5.03 -38.16
CA PHE A 578 -26.72 5.16 -39.38
C PHE A 578 -26.95 3.92 -40.26
N CYS A 579 -27.87 4.05 -41.22
CA CYS A 579 -28.05 3.06 -42.28
C CYS A 579 -27.14 3.46 -43.45
N ILE A 580 -26.20 2.59 -43.84
CA ILE A 580 -25.54 2.73 -45.14
C ILE A 580 -26.60 2.30 -46.14
N GLU A 581 -27.17 3.26 -46.89
CA GLU A 581 -28.01 2.91 -48.03
C GLU A 581 -27.21 1.97 -48.93
N PRO A 582 -27.64 0.71 -49.10
CA PRO A 582 -26.97 -0.17 -50.03
C PRO A 582 -27.07 0.52 -51.39
N GLU A 583 -25.93 0.83 -52.00
CA GLU A 583 -25.88 1.28 -53.38
C GLU A 583 -26.76 0.32 -54.17
N THR A 584 -27.89 0.85 -54.65
CA THR A 584 -28.82 0.11 -55.49
C THR A 584 -28.14 -0.09 -56.84
N LEU A 585 -27.19 -1.03 -56.87
CA LEU A 585 -26.74 -1.67 -58.09
C LEU A 585 -27.92 -2.45 -58.63
N SER A 586 -28.81 -1.71 -59.28
CA SER A 586 -29.79 -2.24 -60.18
C SER A 586 -29.01 -3.05 -61.21
N PRO A 587 -29.27 -4.36 -61.38
CA PRO A 587 -28.74 -5.11 -62.51
C PRO A 587 -29.55 -4.71 -63.75
N GLY A 588 -29.41 -3.43 -64.14
CA GLY A 588 -29.96 -2.87 -65.37
C GLY A 588 -29.01 -3.22 -66.50
N VAL A 589 -29.44 -4.20 -67.30
CA VAL A 589 -28.91 -4.55 -68.62
C VAL A 589 -28.43 -3.30 -69.36
N MET A 590 -27.12 -3.04 -69.35
CA MET A 590 -26.52 -2.04 -70.23
C MET A 590 -26.45 -2.63 -71.63
N SER A 591 -27.29 -2.08 -72.52
CA SER A 591 -27.14 -2.26 -73.95
C SER A 591 -25.81 -1.62 -74.41
N PRO A 592 -25.04 -2.26 -75.29
CA PRO A 592 -23.77 -1.73 -75.76
C PRO A 592 -24.03 -0.61 -76.78
N GLY A 593 -23.92 0.66 -76.37
CA GLY A 593 -24.12 1.73 -77.35
C GLY A 593 -24.04 3.20 -76.91
N GLU A 594 -23.89 3.53 -75.62
CA GLU A 594 -23.94 4.95 -75.22
C GLU A 594 -22.61 5.46 -74.63
N LYS A 595 -22.10 6.50 -75.30
CA LYS A 595 -20.85 7.20 -74.98
C LYS A 595 -21.00 7.97 -73.67
N ALA A 596 -19.99 7.86 -72.83
CA ALA A 596 -19.86 8.61 -71.57
C ALA A 596 -20.02 10.13 -71.80
N PRO A 597 -20.85 10.83 -71.02
CA PRO A 597 -20.90 12.28 -71.07
C PRO A 597 -19.72 12.90 -70.31
N SER A 598 -19.11 13.87 -70.97
CA SER A 598 -17.99 14.68 -70.52
C SER A 598 -18.33 15.52 -69.29
N LEU A 599 -17.51 15.40 -68.25
CA LEU A 599 -17.38 16.34 -67.14
C LEU A 599 -17.12 17.75 -67.70
N THR A 600 -18.17 18.57 -67.73
CA THR A 600 -18.05 19.98 -68.10
C THR A 600 -18.69 20.81 -67.00
N ARG A 601 -17.83 21.61 -66.35
CA ARG A 601 -18.12 22.85 -65.62
C ARG A 601 -19.54 23.40 -65.84
N ARG A 602 -20.26 23.64 -64.74
CA ARG A 602 -21.18 24.79 -64.70
C ARG A 602 -21.25 25.38 -63.30
N SER A 603 -20.69 26.59 -63.23
CA SER A 603 -20.84 27.59 -62.21
C SER A 603 -22.10 28.43 -62.52
N GLU A 604 -22.70 28.99 -61.46
CA GLU A 604 -23.67 30.09 -61.43
C GLU A 604 -25.12 29.83 -61.91
N LEU A 605 -26.05 29.85 -60.95
CA LEU A 605 -27.21 30.77 -60.86
C LEU A 605 -28.26 30.19 -59.89
N TYR A 606 -28.39 30.79 -58.71
CA TYR A 606 -29.56 30.61 -57.84
C TYR A 606 -30.34 31.92 -57.81
N GLU A 607 -31.47 31.95 -58.52
CA GLU A 607 -32.57 32.86 -58.25
C GLU A 607 -33.87 32.08 -58.10
N ASN A 608 -34.51 32.30 -56.95
CA ASN A 608 -35.93 32.47 -56.73
C ASN A 608 -36.92 31.41 -57.23
N HIS A 609 -37.40 30.59 -56.30
CA HIS A 609 -38.83 30.29 -56.23
C HIS A 609 -39.37 30.33 -54.80
N HIS A 610 -40.35 31.22 -54.64
CA HIS A 610 -41.20 31.43 -53.48
C HIS A 610 -41.94 30.16 -53.05
N ILE A 611 -41.91 29.86 -51.74
CA ILE A 611 -42.93 29.04 -51.09
C ILE A 611 -43.57 29.89 -49.99
N HIS A 612 -44.89 29.98 -50.09
CA HIS A 612 -45.78 30.75 -49.23
C HIS A 612 -45.78 30.26 -47.78
N ALA A 613 -45.62 31.21 -46.87
CA ALA A 613 -45.85 31.07 -45.43
C ALA A 613 -47.31 31.45 -45.10
N TYR A 614 -48.04 30.54 -44.47
CA TYR A 614 -49.19 30.82 -43.59
C TYR A 614 -49.39 29.60 -42.69
N GLY A 615 -49.42 29.81 -41.37
CA GLY A 615 -49.88 28.77 -40.43
C GLY A 615 -48.99 28.53 -39.20
N ASP A 616 -48.84 29.58 -38.40
CA ASP A 616 -48.95 29.57 -36.93
C ASP A 616 -48.97 28.18 -36.24
N SER A 617 -47.85 27.81 -35.61
CA SER A 617 -47.82 26.90 -34.45
C SER A 617 -46.49 27.09 -33.72
N THR A 618 -46.54 27.97 -32.72
CA THR A 618 -45.49 28.23 -31.74
C THR A 618 -45.16 26.97 -30.93
N CYS A 619 -44.13 26.24 -31.35
CA CYS A 619 -43.44 25.23 -30.53
C CYS A 619 -41.93 25.51 -30.49
N SER A 620 -41.55 26.76 -30.20
CA SER A 620 -40.20 27.07 -29.71
C SER A 620 -40.19 26.92 -28.19
N GLY A 621 -40.25 25.67 -27.73
CA GLY A 621 -39.93 25.35 -26.35
C GLY A 621 -38.44 25.62 -26.15
N ALA A 622 -38.11 26.80 -25.63
CA ALA A 622 -36.80 27.05 -25.06
C ALA A 622 -36.63 26.09 -23.88
N TRP A 623 -35.84 25.04 -24.06
CA TRP A 623 -35.37 24.17 -22.98
C TRP A 623 -34.36 24.96 -22.14
N ASN A 624 -34.88 25.92 -21.37
CA ASN A 624 -34.20 26.48 -20.23
C ASN A 624 -34.14 25.37 -19.17
N HIS A 625 -33.17 24.46 -19.31
CA HIS A 625 -32.69 23.68 -18.18
C HIS A 625 -32.15 24.67 -17.16
N LYS A 626 -33.02 25.10 -16.25
CA LYS A 626 -32.61 25.57 -14.92
C LYS A 626 -31.83 24.40 -14.31
N SER A 627 -30.51 24.41 -14.47
CA SER A 627 -29.61 23.46 -13.82
C SER A 627 -29.68 23.75 -12.32
N ASN A 628 -30.64 23.08 -11.68
CA ASN A 628 -30.85 23.12 -10.25
C ASN A 628 -29.60 22.59 -9.53
N ALA A 629 -29.18 23.35 -8.52
CA ALA A 629 -28.23 23.03 -7.46
C ALA A 629 -26.76 22.72 -7.87
N ASN A 630 -25.85 23.54 -7.33
CA ASN A 630 -24.40 23.36 -7.26
C ASN A 630 -24.00 22.06 -6.51
N THR A 631 -24.35 20.87 -7.00
CA THR A 631 -23.71 19.64 -6.54
C THR A 631 -22.30 19.61 -7.11
N GLN A 632 -21.31 19.87 -6.27
CA GLN A 632 -19.90 19.78 -6.65
C GLN A 632 -19.57 18.31 -6.93
N PHE A 633 -19.41 17.98 -8.21
CA PHE A 633 -18.89 16.68 -8.64
C PHE A 633 -17.41 16.58 -8.27
N THR A 634 -17.04 15.51 -7.58
CA THR A 634 -15.66 15.11 -7.30
C THR A 634 -14.93 14.73 -8.58
N GLY A 635 -15.63 14.15 -9.56
CA GLY A 635 -15.05 13.63 -10.80
C GLY A 635 -14.05 12.50 -10.54
N LYS A 636 -14.24 11.73 -9.45
CA LYS A 636 -13.37 10.62 -9.06
C LYS A 636 -14.12 9.29 -9.04
N THR A 637 -13.39 8.22 -9.34
CA THR A 637 -13.87 6.85 -9.25
C THR A 637 -12.87 6.02 -8.46
N LEU A 638 -13.35 5.31 -7.45
CA LEU A 638 -12.57 4.31 -6.74
C LEU A 638 -12.60 3.00 -7.53
N LEU A 639 -11.44 2.49 -7.90
CA LEU A 639 -11.27 1.19 -8.54
C LEU A 639 -10.85 0.17 -7.48
N VAL A 640 -11.51 -0.99 -7.47
CA VAL A 640 -11.19 -2.12 -6.59
C VAL A 640 -11.01 -3.39 -7.41
N HIS A 641 -10.00 -4.19 -7.09
CA HIS A 641 -9.72 -5.46 -7.74
C HIS A 641 -9.36 -6.56 -6.73
N GLY A 642 -9.93 -7.74 -6.96
CA GLY A 642 -9.63 -8.98 -6.24
C GLY A 642 -9.94 -8.95 -4.75
N GLY A 643 -9.09 -9.59 -3.94
CA GLY A 643 -9.29 -9.82 -2.50
C GLY A 643 -9.77 -11.23 -2.19
N SER A 644 -10.01 -11.54 -0.92
CA SER A 644 -10.51 -12.85 -0.49
C SER A 644 -11.52 -12.73 0.64
N ASP A 645 -12.45 -13.69 0.71
CA ASP A 645 -13.35 -13.91 1.84
C ASP A 645 -12.86 -14.99 2.82
N LYS A 646 -11.60 -15.43 2.67
CA LYS A 646 -10.92 -16.56 3.34
C LYS A 646 -10.91 -17.83 2.51
N GLU A 647 -12.01 -18.16 1.84
CA GLU A 647 -12.16 -19.44 1.13
C GLU A 647 -12.07 -19.28 -0.37
N HIS A 648 -12.55 -18.15 -0.86
CA HIS A 648 -12.55 -17.72 -2.25
C HIS A 648 -11.66 -16.49 -2.44
N VAL A 649 -10.91 -16.49 -3.53
CA VAL A 649 -10.12 -15.38 -4.03
C VAL A 649 -10.85 -14.78 -5.23
N TYR A 650 -11.31 -13.54 -5.07
CA TYR A 650 -12.02 -12.82 -6.10
C TYR A 650 -11.05 -12.35 -7.19
N GLY A 651 -11.53 -12.35 -8.45
CA GLY A 651 -10.80 -11.83 -9.62
C GLY A 651 -11.60 -10.84 -10.45
N ASP A 652 -12.68 -10.32 -9.89
CA ASP A 652 -13.54 -9.28 -10.44
C ASP A 652 -12.93 -7.88 -10.23
N MET A 653 -13.42 -6.92 -11.00
CA MET A 653 -13.06 -5.51 -10.90
C MET A 653 -14.31 -4.66 -10.74
N TRP A 654 -14.26 -3.73 -9.80
CA TRP A 654 -15.39 -2.86 -9.47
C TRP A 654 -14.98 -1.40 -9.53
N TRP A 655 -15.86 -0.56 -10.07
CA TRP A 655 -15.74 0.89 -10.07
C TRP A 655 -16.81 1.48 -9.17
N PHE A 656 -16.42 2.32 -8.21
CA PHE A 656 -17.34 3.11 -7.40
C PHE A 656 -17.25 4.57 -7.81
N ASP A 657 -18.30 5.08 -8.45
CA ASP A 657 -18.40 6.48 -8.82
C ASP A 657 -18.71 7.30 -7.56
N LEU A 658 -17.76 8.13 -7.11
CA LEU A 658 -17.90 8.91 -5.89
C LEU A 658 -18.95 10.03 -6.01
N ASP A 659 -19.37 10.36 -7.23
CA ASP A 659 -20.37 11.39 -7.47
C ASP A 659 -21.79 10.84 -7.42
N ASN A 660 -21.99 9.66 -8.00
CA ASN A 660 -23.28 8.98 -8.04
C ASN A 660 -23.49 8.02 -6.87
N GLU A 661 -22.41 7.71 -6.13
CA GLU A 661 -22.37 6.70 -5.07
C GLU A 661 -22.82 5.31 -5.57
N GLU A 662 -22.50 5.00 -6.82
CA GLU A 662 -22.90 3.76 -7.50
C GLU A 662 -21.69 2.87 -7.81
N TRP A 663 -21.86 1.58 -7.57
CA TRP A 663 -20.91 0.55 -7.96
C TRP A 663 -21.25 0.02 -9.36
N THR A 664 -20.23 -0.24 -10.15
CA THR A 664 -20.34 -0.88 -11.47
C THR A 664 -19.35 -2.03 -11.53
N LEU A 665 -19.83 -3.25 -11.82
CA LEU A 665 -18.98 -4.38 -12.15
C LEU A 665 -18.38 -4.17 -13.55
N VAL A 666 -17.07 -4.33 -13.66
CA VAL A 666 -16.34 -4.05 -14.90
C VAL A 666 -15.66 -5.33 -15.39
N PRO A 667 -16.06 -5.86 -16.57
CA PRO A 667 -15.46 -7.06 -17.12
C PRO A 667 -14.02 -6.77 -17.57
N THR A 668 -13.12 -7.73 -17.39
CA THR A 668 -11.75 -7.64 -17.94
C THR A 668 -11.56 -8.67 -19.03
N TYR A 669 -10.66 -8.40 -19.96
CA TYR A 669 -10.48 -9.22 -21.16
C TYR A 669 -9.02 -9.61 -21.37
N VAL A 670 -8.77 -10.75 -22.02
CA VAL A 670 -7.43 -11.07 -22.56
C VAL A 670 -7.48 -11.03 -24.08
N LYS A 671 -6.48 -10.39 -24.69
CA LYS A 671 -6.33 -10.39 -26.15
C LYS A 671 -5.90 -11.78 -26.62
N ARG A 672 -6.72 -12.44 -27.45
CA ARG A 672 -6.28 -13.63 -28.19
C ARG A 672 -5.38 -13.23 -29.35
N THR A 673 -4.36 -14.07 -29.60
CA THR A 673 -3.47 -13.95 -30.77
C THR A 673 -4.21 -14.23 -32.08
N ASP A 674 -5.32 -14.97 -32.02
CA ASP A 674 -6.10 -15.34 -33.20
C ASP A 674 -7.03 -14.21 -33.64
N SER A 675 -6.69 -13.57 -34.76
CA SER A 675 -7.30 -12.34 -35.29
C SER A 675 -8.81 -12.38 -35.60
N LYS A 676 -9.46 -13.54 -35.44
CA LYS A 676 -10.90 -13.74 -35.74
C LYS A 676 -11.79 -13.98 -34.51
N CYS A 677 -11.22 -14.17 -33.31
CA CYS A 677 -12.01 -14.56 -32.15
C CYS A 677 -12.33 -13.36 -31.24
N HIS A 678 -13.56 -13.29 -30.73
CA HIS A 678 -13.98 -12.29 -29.75
C HIS A 678 -13.09 -12.39 -28.48
N SER A 679 -12.83 -11.26 -27.85
CA SER A 679 -12.12 -11.23 -26.56
C SER A 679 -12.94 -11.98 -25.51
N ASN A 680 -12.35 -12.99 -24.89
CA ASN A 680 -12.99 -13.67 -23.77
C ASN A 680 -12.86 -12.81 -22.53
N GLU A 681 -13.97 -12.67 -21.81
CA GLU A 681 -13.94 -12.16 -20.44
C GLU A 681 -13.07 -13.08 -19.58
N VAL A 682 -12.24 -12.48 -18.74
CA VAL A 682 -11.36 -13.17 -17.82
C VAL A 682 -11.52 -12.55 -16.44
N GLN A 683 -11.26 -13.37 -15.42
CA GLN A 683 -11.06 -12.91 -14.06
C GLN A 683 -9.63 -13.27 -13.63
N LEU A 684 -8.98 -12.37 -12.91
CA LEU A 684 -7.63 -12.58 -12.39
C LEU A 684 -7.71 -12.70 -10.86
N PRO A 685 -8.02 -13.90 -10.32
CA PRO A 685 -8.20 -14.06 -8.88
C PRO A 685 -6.89 -13.83 -8.16
N LEU A 686 -6.80 -12.72 -7.41
CA LEU A 686 -5.62 -12.32 -6.66
C LEU A 686 -6.00 -11.75 -5.28
N VAL A 687 -5.29 -12.18 -4.25
CA VAL A 687 -5.36 -11.61 -2.88
C VAL A 687 -3.99 -11.14 -2.40
N GLY A 688 -3.92 -9.99 -1.72
CA GLY A 688 -2.66 -9.46 -1.20
C GLY A 688 -1.72 -8.87 -2.26
N HIS A 689 -2.26 -8.58 -3.45
CA HIS A 689 -1.57 -7.86 -4.52
C HIS A 689 -1.71 -6.35 -4.33
N THR A 690 -0.88 -5.57 -5.02
CA THR A 690 -1.03 -4.11 -5.09
C THR A 690 -1.49 -3.71 -6.49
N LEU A 691 -2.27 -2.63 -6.56
CA LEU A 691 -2.67 -1.98 -7.80
C LEU A 691 -2.04 -0.60 -7.84
N VAL A 692 -1.29 -0.33 -8.89
CA VAL A 692 -0.50 0.88 -9.04
C VAL A 692 -0.97 1.66 -10.26
N ARG A 693 -1.36 2.93 -10.08
CA ARG A 693 -1.78 3.80 -11.18
C ARG A 693 -0.61 4.32 -12.01
N ILE A 694 -0.67 4.09 -13.33
CA ILE A 694 0.27 4.63 -14.31
C ILE A 694 -0.52 5.26 -15.45
N ALA A 695 -0.72 6.58 -15.37
CA ALA A 695 -1.56 7.35 -16.30
C ALA A 695 -2.99 6.77 -16.39
N SER A 696 -3.39 6.25 -17.56
CA SER A 696 -4.68 5.59 -17.82
C SER A 696 -4.62 4.07 -17.70
N ASN A 697 -3.51 3.52 -17.21
CA ASN A 697 -3.34 2.08 -16.99
C ASN A 697 -3.22 1.80 -15.49
N ALA A 698 -3.60 0.59 -15.11
CA ALA A 698 -3.32 0.03 -13.80
C ALA A 698 -2.28 -1.09 -13.95
N VAL A 699 -1.35 -1.18 -13.01
CA VAL A 699 -0.40 -2.30 -12.92
C VAL A 699 -0.70 -3.09 -11.65
N LEU A 700 -1.04 -4.36 -11.82
CA LEU A 700 -1.22 -5.30 -10.71
C LEU A 700 0.12 -5.98 -10.44
N THR A 701 0.54 -5.97 -9.18
CA THR A 701 1.83 -6.53 -8.77
C THR A 701 1.65 -7.52 -7.62
N GLY A 702 2.13 -8.75 -7.81
CA GLY A 702 2.14 -9.79 -6.77
C GLY A 702 0.77 -10.40 -6.48
N GLY A 703 0.62 -10.90 -5.26
CA GLY A 703 -0.56 -11.57 -4.75
C GLY A 703 -0.54 -13.10 -4.87
N LEU A 704 -1.50 -13.72 -4.21
CA LEU A 704 -1.78 -15.15 -4.25
C LEU A 704 -2.99 -15.41 -5.13
N SER A 705 -2.89 -16.41 -6.00
CA SER A 705 -4.03 -16.94 -6.74
C SER A 705 -4.89 -17.86 -5.86
N GLN A 706 -6.09 -18.20 -6.33
CA GLN A 706 -6.93 -19.22 -5.69
C GLN A 706 -6.16 -20.55 -5.51
N GLU A 707 -5.41 -20.97 -6.52
CA GLU A 707 -4.61 -22.20 -6.46
C GLU A 707 -3.54 -22.14 -5.36
N ASP A 708 -2.87 -20.99 -5.22
CA ASP A 708 -1.88 -20.78 -4.16
C ASP A 708 -2.53 -20.82 -2.77
N VAL A 709 -3.71 -20.21 -2.63
CA VAL A 709 -4.49 -20.22 -1.38
C VAL A 709 -4.95 -21.64 -1.03
N ASP A 710 -5.49 -22.39 -1.98
CA ASP A 710 -5.93 -23.76 -1.72
C ASP A 710 -4.75 -24.68 -1.31
N LYS A 711 -3.56 -24.47 -1.86
CA LYS A 711 -2.33 -25.19 -1.45
C LYS A 711 -1.87 -24.83 -0.03
N LEU A 712 -1.86 -23.54 0.31
CA LEU A 712 -1.35 -23.06 1.60
C LEU A 712 -2.34 -23.22 2.76
N TRP A 713 -3.63 -23.09 2.48
CA TRP A 713 -4.72 -23.18 3.46
C TRP A 713 -5.58 -24.42 3.25
N SER A 714 -5.00 -25.53 2.72
CA SER A 714 -5.66 -26.81 2.46
C SER A 714 -6.45 -27.30 3.70
N ARG A 715 -7.68 -26.79 3.85
CA ARG A 715 -8.71 -27.37 4.68
C ARG A 715 -9.14 -28.64 3.97
N ASN A 716 -9.59 -29.63 4.74
CA ASN A 716 -10.17 -30.88 4.23
C ASN A 716 -11.45 -30.57 3.42
N LYS A 717 -11.32 -29.92 2.27
CA LYS A 717 -12.41 -29.62 1.35
C LYS A 717 -12.77 -30.95 0.71
N THR A 718 -13.91 -31.50 1.13
CA THR A 718 -14.69 -32.46 0.35
C THR A 718 -14.90 -31.85 -1.03
N GLN A 719 -14.28 -32.45 -2.06
CA GLN A 719 -14.39 -32.16 -3.50
C GLN A 719 -15.39 -31.05 -3.85
N SER A 720 -14.97 -29.79 -3.78
CA SER A 720 -15.70 -28.70 -4.43
C SER A 720 -15.39 -28.73 -5.93
N ASP A 721 -16.34 -28.32 -6.76
CA ASP A 721 -16.20 -28.28 -8.21
C ASP A 721 -14.88 -27.59 -8.62
N PRO A 722 -14.16 -28.14 -9.63
CA PRO A 722 -12.94 -27.54 -10.10
C PRO A 722 -13.25 -26.15 -10.67
N ASN A 723 -12.82 -25.12 -9.95
CA ASN A 723 -12.82 -23.77 -10.50
C ASN A 723 -12.05 -23.77 -11.83
N PRO A 724 -12.51 -23.01 -12.84
CA PRO A 724 -11.82 -22.94 -14.12
C PRO A 724 -10.38 -22.49 -13.87
N ALA A 725 -9.43 -23.36 -14.21
CA ALA A 725 -8.02 -23.07 -14.03
C ALA A 725 -7.67 -21.78 -14.78
N LEU A 726 -6.91 -20.91 -14.13
CA LEU A 726 -6.36 -19.71 -14.75
C LEU A 726 -5.62 -20.12 -16.04
N PRO A 727 -5.81 -19.39 -17.15
CA PRO A 727 -5.00 -19.60 -18.33
C PRO A 727 -3.51 -19.54 -17.95
N PRO A 728 -2.67 -20.48 -18.40
CA PRO A 728 -1.24 -20.49 -18.08
C PRO A 728 -0.54 -19.16 -18.37
N SER A 729 -1.05 -18.40 -19.35
CA SER A 729 -0.54 -17.08 -19.73
C SER A 729 -0.67 -16.02 -18.63
N LEU A 730 -1.55 -16.17 -17.64
CA LEU A 730 -1.79 -15.17 -16.58
C LEU A 730 -1.01 -15.44 -15.29
N THR A 731 -0.08 -16.38 -15.29
CA THR A 731 0.71 -16.77 -14.11
C THR A 731 1.83 -15.77 -13.72
N GLY A 732 2.05 -14.71 -14.51
CA GLY A 732 3.08 -13.71 -14.25
C GLY A 732 2.89 -12.93 -12.94
N ALA A 733 3.97 -12.40 -12.37
CA ALA A 733 3.95 -11.60 -11.13
C ALA A 733 3.54 -10.13 -11.34
N LEU A 734 3.46 -9.69 -12.60
CA LEU A 734 3.14 -8.32 -13.01
C LEU A 734 2.13 -8.37 -14.16
N HIS A 735 1.04 -7.61 -14.04
CA HIS A 735 0.03 -7.49 -15.09
C HIS A 735 -0.29 -6.03 -15.36
N LEU A 736 -0.35 -5.65 -16.62
CA LEU A 736 -0.86 -4.37 -17.09
C LEU A 736 -2.34 -4.51 -17.43
N LEU A 737 -3.16 -3.65 -16.85
CA LEU A 737 -4.55 -3.46 -17.23
C LEU A 737 -4.71 -2.11 -17.90
N ASP A 738 -5.02 -2.11 -19.19
CA ASP A 738 -5.39 -0.89 -19.91
C ASP A 738 -6.85 -0.55 -19.59
N LEU A 739 -7.10 0.51 -18.82
CA LEU A 739 -8.46 0.86 -18.38
C LEU A 739 -9.35 1.38 -19.53
N SER A 740 -8.76 1.75 -20.66
CA SER A 740 -9.50 2.21 -21.84
C SER A 740 -10.01 1.08 -22.72
N SER A 741 -9.39 -0.11 -22.63
CA SER A 741 -9.82 -1.31 -23.36
C SER A 741 -10.25 -2.46 -22.44
N LEU A 742 -9.97 -2.33 -21.14
CA LEU A 742 -10.11 -3.35 -20.10
C LEU A 742 -9.35 -4.64 -20.42
N VAL A 743 -8.33 -4.55 -21.28
CA VAL A 743 -7.49 -5.67 -21.66
C VAL A 743 -6.36 -5.82 -20.66
N LEU A 744 -6.26 -7.03 -20.10
CA LEU A 744 -5.21 -7.45 -19.22
C LEU A 744 -4.07 -8.10 -20.01
N LYS A 745 -2.85 -7.66 -19.73
CA LYS A 745 -1.63 -8.12 -20.39
C LYS A 745 -0.58 -8.50 -19.33
N PRO A 746 -0.09 -9.73 -19.30
CA PRO A 746 0.99 -10.11 -18.41
C PRO A 746 2.32 -9.49 -18.89
N PHE A 747 3.18 -9.11 -17.95
CA PHE A 747 4.59 -8.87 -18.22
C PHE A 747 5.39 -10.14 -17.91
N LEU A 748 6.34 -10.44 -18.79
CA LEU A 748 7.31 -11.51 -18.63
C LEU A 748 8.60 -10.94 -18.04
N LEU A 749 9.11 -11.59 -17.00
CA LEU A 749 10.37 -11.24 -16.34
C LEU A 749 11.42 -12.26 -16.77
N GLY A 750 12.58 -11.83 -17.27
CA GLY A 750 13.69 -12.74 -17.57
C GLY A 750 14.45 -12.47 -18.86
N THR A 751 15.10 -13.50 -19.38
CA THR A 751 15.91 -13.44 -20.60
C THR A 751 15.05 -13.33 -21.86
N ASP A 752 15.70 -13.05 -22.98
CA ASP A 752 15.05 -12.75 -24.27
C ASP A 752 13.95 -13.80 -24.59
N PRO A 753 12.74 -13.38 -25.03
CA PRO A 753 11.67 -14.29 -25.43
C PRO A 753 12.12 -15.42 -26.39
N ASN A 754 13.13 -15.14 -27.23
CA ASN A 754 13.70 -16.13 -28.15
C ASN A 754 14.53 -17.23 -27.47
N GLU A 755 15.06 -16.98 -26.27
CA GLU A 755 15.67 -17.99 -25.41
C GLU A 755 14.60 -18.78 -24.65
N ILE A 756 13.54 -18.11 -24.16
CA ILE A 756 12.43 -18.77 -23.45
C ILE A 756 11.76 -19.82 -24.34
N GLN A 757 11.55 -19.53 -25.63
CA GLN A 757 10.98 -20.52 -26.56
C GLN A 757 11.89 -21.72 -26.81
N ARG A 758 13.22 -21.55 -26.69
CA ARG A 758 14.21 -22.62 -26.89
C ARG A 758 14.47 -23.42 -25.61
N ALA A 759 14.37 -22.78 -24.45
CA ALA A 759 14.48 -23.41 -23.15
C ALA A 759 13.16 -24.08 -22.78
N ARG A 760 13.07 -25.41 -22.88
CA ARG A 760 11.95 -26.19 -22.32
C ARG A 760 11.79 -26.05 -20.79
N ASN A 761 12.70 -25.35 -20.13
CA ASN A 761 12.65 -25.03 -18.73
C ASN A 761 12.10 -23.61 -18.57
N ILE A 762 10.86 -23.52 -18.09
CA ILE A 762 10.22 -22.27 -17.65
C ILE A 762 11.24 -21.47 -16.83
N GLY A 763 11.47 -20.22 -17.25
CA GLY A 763 12.38 -19.31 -16.56
C GLY A 763 11.93 -19.13 -15.12
N TRP A 764 12.86 -19.25 -14.17
CA TRP A 764 12.57 -19.13 -12.74
C TRP A 764 11.86 -17.81 -12.31
N PRO A 765 11.99 -16.64 -12.98
CA PRO A 765 11.27 -15.44 -12.56
C PRO A 765 9.75 -15.55 -12.77
N GLU A 766 9.29 -16.38 -13.71
CA GLU A 766 7.86 -16.64 -13.94
C GLU A 766 7.26 -17.50 -12.82
N VAL A 767 8.11 -18.19 -12.06
CA VAL A 767 7.71 -19.08 -10.96
C VAL A 767 7.71 -18.35 -9.61
N LEU A 768 8.19 -17.11 -9.53
CA LEU A 768 8.23 -16.36 -8.27
C LEU A 768 7.07 -15.38 -8.14
N ARG A 769 6.40 -15.41 -6.98
CA ARG A 769 5.31 -14.49 -6.63
C ARG A 769 5.74 -13.54 -5.55
N PHE A 770 5.44 -12.25 -5.71
CA PHE A 770 5.57 -11.27 -4.64
C PHE A 770 4.34 -11.31 -3.72
N ILE A 771 4.53 -11.37 -2.41
CA ILE A 771 3.45 -11.15 -1.42
C ILE A 771 3.90 -10.05 -0.46
N CYS A 772 2.95 -9.25 0.03
CA CYS A 772 3.21 -8.23 1.05
C CYS A 772 4.28 -7.22 0.63
N ALA A 773 4.39 -6.98 -0.68
CA ALA A 773 5.29 -6.00 -1.26
C ALA A 773 4.43 -4.80 -1.69
N PRO A 774 4.26 -3.77 -0.83
CA PRO A 774 3.52 -2.58 -1.18
C PRO A 774 4.18 -1.92 -2.39
N GLY A 775 3.37 -1.66 -3.42
CA GLY A 775 3.78 -0.99 -4.65
C GLY A 775 3.29 0.44 -4.75
N MET A 776 4.12 1.30 -5.32
CA MET A 776 3.80 2.71 -5.58
C MET A 776 4.44 3.14 -6.89
N HIS A 777 3.85 4.09 -7.61
CA HIS A 777 4.39 4.64 -8.84
C HIS A 777 4.75 6.11 -8.69
N LYS A 778 5.97 6.45 -9.08
CA LYS A 778 6.50 7.80 -8.94
C LYS A 778 7.64 8.05 -9.90
N ASN A 779 7.67 9.25 -10.49
CA ASN A 779 8.70 9.68 -11.45
C ASN A 779 8.91 8.69 -12.61
N GLY A 780 7.86 7.97 -13.04
CA GLY A 780 7.93 6.96 -14.10
C GLY A 780 8.42 5.57 -13.65
N PHE A 781 8.70 5.39 -12.36
CA PHE A 781 9.17 4.13 -11.79
C PHE A 781 8.11 3.52 -10.88
N VAL A 782 8.01 2.20 -10.86
CA VAL A 782 7.26 1.48 -9.81
C VAL A 782 8.24 1.01 -8.76
N TYR A 783 7.98 1.32 -7.50
CA TYR A 783 8.80 0.93 -6.37
C TYR A 783 8.09 -0.16 -5.56
N LEU A 784 8.79 -1.25 -5.23
CA LEU A 784 8.37 -2.24 -4.25
C LEU A 784 9.33 -2.21 -3.07
N VAL A 785 8.82 -2.09 -1.84
CA VAL A 785 9.64 -2.02 -0.62
C VAL A 785 9.39 -3.23 0.26
N GLY A 786 10.41 -4.05 0.47
CA GLY A 786 10.33 -5.23 1.32
C GLY A 786 9.42 -6.34 0.77
N GLY A 787 8.72 -7.02 1.67
CA GLY A 787 7.82 -8.12 1.36
C GLY A 787 8.51 -9.47 1.31
N MET A 788 7.80 -10.44 0.74
CA MET A 788 8.23 -11.83 0.66
C MET A 788 8.07 -12.35 -0.76
N MET A 789 8.81 -13.40 -1.08
CA MET A 789 8.69 -14.14 -2.33
C MET A 789 8.59 -15.63 -2.06
N PHE A 790 7.79 -16.33 -2.85
CA PHE A 790 7.76 -17.79 -2.84
C PHE A 790 7.75 -18.33 -4.25
N ASN A 791 8.11 -19.61 -4.35
CA ASN A 791 8.11 -20.36 -5.60
C ASN A 791 6.73 -21.02 -5.80
N ILE A 792 6.03 -20.73 -6.90
CA ILE A 792 4.69 -21.29 -7.21
C ILE A 792 4.71 -22.83 -7.25
N SER A 793 5.81 -23.44 -7.67
CA SER A 793 5.96 -24.90 -7.68
C SER A 793 6.18 -25.48 -6.29
N LYS A 794 6.63 -24.68 -5.32
CA LYS A 794 6.92 -25.07 -3.94
C LYS A 794 6.53 -23.95 -3.00
N VAL A 795 5.22 -23.80 -2.80
CA VAL A 795 4.65 -22.66 -2.08
C VAL A 795 5.13 -22.58 -0.62
N GLU A 796 5.63 -23.69 -0.06
CA GLU A 796 6.27 -23.77 1.25
C GLU A 796 7.65 -23.09 1.33
N GLU A 797 8.37 -22.96 0.19
CA GLU A 797 9.67 -22.29 0.12
C GLU A 797 9.46 -20.77 0.04
N LEU A 798 9.35 -20.14 1.21
CA LEU A 798 9.23 -18.70 1.39
C LEU A 798 10.58 -18.03 1.63
N TYR A 799 10.78 -16.87 1.02
CA TYR A 799 11.97 -16.05 1.16
C TYR A 799 11.63 -14.60 1.53
N LEU A 800 12.40 -14.03 2.45
CA LEU A 800 12.32 -12.61 2.81
C LEU A 800 13.01 -11.73 1.78
N ARG A 801 12.49 -10.51 1.61
CA ARG A 801 13.12 -9.43 0.85
C ARG A 801 13.48 -8.26 1.74
N GLY A 802 14.77 -8.08 1.98
CA GLY A 802 15.33 -6.89 2.63
C GLY A 802 15.74 -5.82 1.62
N THR A 803 14.98 -5.64 0.54
CA THR A 803 15.38 -4.78 -0.59
C THR A 803 14.28 -3.83 -1.05
N MET A 804 14.70 -2.75 -1.72
CA MET A 804 13.84 -1.87 -2.50
C MET A 804 14.05 -2.22 -3.98
N THR A 805 12.99 -2.58 -4.70
CA THR A 805 13.05 -2.86 -6.14
C THR A 805 12.42 -1.73 -6.92
N VAL A 806 13.04 -1.39 -8.04
CA VAL A 806 12.59 -0.38 -8.99
C VAL A 806 12.25 -1.07 -10.30
N PHE A 807 11.02 -0.92 -10.78
CA PHE A 807 10.59 -1.36 -12.09
C PHE A 807 10.48 -0.15 -13.02
N ILE A 808 11.13 -0.27 -14.18
CA ILE A 808 10.93 0.55 -15.36
C ILE A 808 10.08 -0.28 -16.29
N LEU A 809 8.79 0.03 -16.40
CA LEU A 809 7.88 -0.79 -17.18
C LEU A 809 7.91 -0.39 -18.66
N PRO A 810 7.76 -1.33 -19.61
CA PRO A 810 7.78 -1.06 -21.03
C PRO A 810 6.43 -0.49 -21.52
N ILE A 811 5.95 0.55 -20.87
CA ILE A 811 4.66 1.18 -21.16
C ILE A 811 4.94 2.42 -21.98
N ILE A 812 4.84 2.31 -23.30
CA ILE A 812 4.81 3.48 -24.17
C ILE A 812 3.43 4.12 -23.98
N THR A 813 3.37 5.14 -23.13
CA THR A 813 2.28 6.11 -23.21
C THR A 813 2.53 6.93 -24.47
N THR A 814 2.13 6.42 -25.64
CA THR A 814 2.02 7.32 -26.79
C THR A 814 1.02 8.39 -26.36
N PRO A 815 1.40 9.69 -26.34
CA PRO A 815 0.39 10.72 -26.21
C PRO A 815 -0.60 10.43 -27.35
N LYS A 816 -1.85 10.10 -27.00
CA LYS A 816 -2.91 10.01 -27.99
C LYS A 816 -3.00 11.40 -28.57
N VAL A 817 -2.34 11.63 -29.70
CA VAL A 817 -2.56 12.82 -30.51
C VAL A 817 -4.03 12.73 -30.85
N VAL A 818 -4.82 13.56 -30.18
CA VAL A 818 -6.22 13.76 -30.52
C VAL A 818 -6.16 14.39 -31.90
N THR A 819 -6.22 13.58 -32.95
CA THR A 819 -6.63 14.05 -34.26
C THR A 819 -8.05 14.54 -34.10
N ILE A 820 -8.17 15.87 -33.96
CA ILE A 820 -9.42 16.61 -33.94
C ILE A 820 -10.11 16.45 -35.30
#